data_AF-A0A653BTK6-F1
#
_entry.id   AF-A0A653BTK6-F1
#
_cell.length_a   1.000
_cell.length_b   1.000
_cell.length_c   1.000
_cell.angle_alpha   90.00
_cell.angle_beta   90.00
_cell.angle_gamma   90.00
#
_symmetry.space_group_name_H-M   'P 1'
#
loop_
_entity.id
_entity.type
_entity.pdbx_description
1 polymer ?
#
loop_
_entity_poly.entity_id
_entity_poly.type
_entity_poly.pdbx_seq_one_letter_code
_entity_poly.pdbx_strand_id
1 'polypeptide(L)'
;MNEPISKWWLYIYNICDQFITKSISETDLIQTLQTFMTKSNLAEFQSRLDLLYVFHCHATQLPKSDEIQSLISIFWNLYCYFEQYSQTISNKIKDLRSPIEKKLKDYVKIVRWKDINYWAIKETIDKSHRTLHKYMREFRDILQQPVMPHLHNLEIGTRETEGIWDRPQRQNPSIHHYTLEADIYVARQSLTKKIQAGEGGILSKAESYFLKSRKLCKETILATEYPALVQSLDGFVTEVIETNKHLQNLEVDKTLPKEKQVSQAKSILQQKHRALADLFKKLNKIGLSYKTGILESKLKKPADDFVHRPIDLIKNFSHINHGRQEEKMLTIWNCCEMYYMRSQIRIDVLETALQNPSKDLGPQNIERCKGFSAHLLSLAQHQKQQLTQSSRLYYYLRYYLLQMNEFCEGTDFLHIDLTNSIMAFLKNATVVMNQYKIILNTCPSEDDFASGTIEVPVLKFGAKEGICYKYSNCWSETIALINGILTICRKISVLLQKCKKSAPAVEYDLVVPQFIPVPDFTDLLKNLSSVKDSIGQLSEAFDNNSTTRSLTWLQKEVTKLIEQCQESKSIEISFEKCKKHSAKLTEEILVVIQNLFKKYSGVKKVEKANEDEDETVELRDGNLKTLLVENLTSDVSTLDM
;
A
#
# COMPACT_ATOMS: atom_id res chain seq x y z
N MET A 1 0.48 -27.12 13.79
CA MET A 1 -0.78 -27.89 13.63
C MET A 1 -1.84 -26.87 13.24
N ASN A 2 -1.94 -26.65 11.95
CA ASN A 2 -2.93 -25.78 11.31
C ASN A 2 -3.73 -26.73 10.41
N GLU A 3 -5.03 -26.53 10.19
CA GLU A 3 -5.58 -27.07 8.95
C GLU A 3 -4.64 -26.65 7.80
N PRO A 4 -4.33 -27.53 6.85
CA PRO A 4 -3.29 -27.22 5.88
C PRO A 4 -3.72 -25.96 5.13
N ILE A 5 -2.85 -24.93 5.13
CA ILE A 5 -3.10 -23.64 4.48
C ILE A 5 -3.60 -23.84 3.04
N SER A 6 -3.18 -24.94 2.39
CA SER A 6 -3.65 -25.37 1.07
C SER A 6 -5.18 -25.55 0.97
N LYS A 7 -5.86 -26.07 2.00
CA LYS A 7 -7.32 -26.21 2.02
C LYS A 7 -8.00 -24.83 1.99
N TRP A 8 -7.51 -23.89 2.80
CA TRP A 8 -8.05 -22.53 2.84
C TRP A 8 -7.73 -21.75 1.56
N TRP A 9 -6.57 -21.98 0.96
CA TRP A 9 -6.24 -21.43 -0.35
C TRP A 9 -7.24 -21.87 -1.42
N LEU A 10 -7.55 -23.17 -1.52
CA LEU A 10 -8.53 -23.69 -2.47
C LEU A 10 -9.94 -23.13 -2.21
N TYR A 11 -10.32 -22.97 -0.94
CA TYR A 11 -11.59 -22.38 -0.56
C TYR A 11 -11.72 -20.92 -1.02
N ILE A 12 -10.72 -20.07 -0.73
CA ILE A 12 -10.71 -18.67 -1.15
C ILE A 12 -10.67 -18.58 -2.68
N TYR A 13 -9.84 -19.40 -3.34
CA TYR A 13 -9.76 -19.43 -4.80
C TYR A 13 -11.13 -19.72 -5.44
N ASN A 14 -11.86 -20.72 -4.95
CA ASN A 14 -13.20 -21.05 -5.43
C ASN A 14 -14.20 -19.91 -5.20
N ILE A 15 -14.14 -19.23 -4.05
CA ILE A 15 -14.99 -18.07 -3.78
C ILE A 15 -14.67 -16.91 -4.74
N CYS A 16 -13.39 -16.64 -5.00
CA CYS A 16 -12.97 -15.65 -5.99
C CYS A 16 -13.52 -15.97 -7.38
N ASP A 17 -13.41 -17.24 -7.81
CA ASP A 17 -13.93 -17.69 -9.10
C ASP A 17 -15.45 -17.55 -9.18
N GLN A 18 -16.18 -17.92 -8.12
CA GLN A 18 -17.63 -17.71 -8.03
C GLN A 18 -18.02 -16.23 -8.11
N PHE A 19 -17.26 -15.33 -7.51
CA PHE A 19 -17.50 -13.90 -7.60
C PHE A 19 -17.20 -13.36 -9.00
N ILE A 20 -16.06 -13.74 -9.60
CA ILE A 20 -15.66 -13.34 -10.95
C ILE A 20 -16.68 -13.83 -11.99
N THR A 21 -17.21 -15.04 -11.82
CA THR A 21 -18.29 -15.61 -12.66
C THR A 21 -19.69 -15.08 -12.32
N LYS A 22 -19.81 -14.12 -11.39
CA LYS A 22 -21.07 -13.49 -10.94
C LYS A 22 -22.07 -14.45 -10.30
N SER A 23 -21.60 -15.56 -9.76
CA SER A 23 -22.43 -16.53 -9.02
C SER A 23 -22.81 -16.04 -7.62
N ILE A 24 -22.03 -15.13 -7.04
CA ILE A 24 -22.27 -14.51 -5.73
C ILE A 24 -22.16 -12.99 -5.81
N SER A 25 -22.85 -12.27 -4.90
CA SER A 25 -22.79 -10.81 -4.82
C SER A 25 -21.60 -10.31 -3.98
N GLU A 26 -21.31 -9.01 -4.06
CA GLU A 26 -20.29 -8.36 -3.19
C GLU A 26 -20.61 -8.54 -1.70
N THR A 27 -21.89 -8.44 -1.33
CA THR A 27 -22.36 -8.67 0.04
C THR A 27 -22.07 -10.10 0.51
N ASP A 28 -22.33 -11.09 -0.34
CA ASP A 28 -22.08 -12.50 0.01
C ASP A 28 -20.58 -12.78 0.15
N LEU A 29 -19.77 -12.22 -0.74
CA LEU A 29 -18.31 -12.33 -0.69
C LEU A 29 -17.77 -11.75 0.62
N ILE A 30 -18.15 -10.52 0.96
CA ILE A 30 -17.69 -9.83 2.18
C ILE A 30 -18.12 -10.61 3.41
N GLN A 31 -19.38 -11.03 3.50
CA GLN A 31 -19.88 -11.80 4.64
C GLN A 31 -19.16 -13.15 4.79
N THR A 32 -18.85 -13.81 3.67
CA THR A 32 -18.11 -15.07 3.65
C THR A 32 -16.68 -14.88 4.16
N LEU A 33 -15.99 -13.83 3.70
CA LEU A 33 -14.62 -13.52 4.13
C LEU A 33 -14.56 -13.03 5.59
N GLN A 34 -15.53 -12.23 6.03
CA GLN A 34 -15.67 -11.86 7.45
C GLN A 34 -15.90 -13.09 8.32
N THR A 35 -16.75 -14.02 7.88
CA THR A 35 -16.99 -15.30 8.56
C THR A 35 -15.71 -16.14 8.61
N PHE A 36 -14.95 -16.17 7.51
CA PHE A 36 -13.66 -16.85 7.42
C PHE A 36 -12.66 -16.33 8.46
N MET A 37 -12.64 -15.02 8.74
CA MET A 37 -11.78 -14.46 9.79
C MET A 37 -12.34 -14.68 11.20
N THR A 38 -13.62 -14.37 11.42
CA THR A 38 -14.25 -14.40 12.76
C THR A 38 -14.43 -15.81 13.33
N LYS A 39 -14.66 -16.82 12.47
CA LYS A 39 -14.74 -18.24 12.90
C LYS A 39 -13.38 -18.95 12.98
N SER A 40 -12.28 -18.23 12.84
CA SER A 40 -10.95 -18.81 13.02
C SER A 40 -10.62 -19.04 14.50
N ASN A 41 -9.60 -19.85 14.75
CA ASN A 41 -8.99 -19.99 16.07
C ASN A 41 -7.75 -19.09 16.19
N LEU A 42 -7.21 -18.98 17.40
CA LEU A 42 -6.02 -18.16 17.66
C LEU A 42 -4.80 -18.55 16.80
N ALA A 43 -4.57 -19.84 16.56
CA ALA A 43 -3.42 -20.29 15.76
C ALA A 43 -3.53 -19.96 14.27
N GLU A 44 -4.73 -19.99 13.71
CA GLU A 44 -4.95 -19.81 12.27
C GLU A 44 -5.15 -18.35 11.87
N PHE A 45 -5.48 -17.47 12.82
CA PHE A 45 -5.83 -16.08 12.52
C PHE A 45 -4.80 -15.38 11.61
N GLN A 46 -3.51 -15.45 11.96
CA GLN A 46 -2.46 -14.78 11.17
C GLN A 46 -2.33 -15.39 9.77
N SER A 47 -2.31 -16.72 9.65
CA SER A 47 -2.22 -17.37 8.33
C SER A 47 -3.44 -17.09 7.44
N ARG A 48 -4.65 -16.95 8.03
CA ARG A 48 -5.86 -16.55 7.30
C ARG A 48 -5.80 -15.08 6.87
N LEU A 49 -5.29 -14.19 7.73
CA LEU A 49 -5.04 -12.80 7.39
C LEU A 49 -4.04 -12.67 6.24
N ASP A 50 -2.93 -13.42 6.28
CA ASP A 50 -1.92 -13.46 5.23
C ASP A 50 -2.52 -13.95 3.90
N LEU A 51 -3.46 -14.90 3.93
CA LEU A 51 -4.17 -15.33 2.73
C LEU A 51 -4.98 -14.19 2.11
N LEU A 52 -5.68 -13.36 2.89
CA LEU A 52 -6.41 -12.20 2.35
C LEU A 52 -5.45 -11.25 1.60
N TYR A 53 -4.27 -10.99 2.18
CA TYR A 53 -3.24 -10.16 1.55
C TYR A 53 -2.66 -10.80 0.28
N VAL A 54 -2.38 -12.10 0.30
CA VAL A 54 -1.87 -12.83 -0.88
C VAL A 54 -2.90 -12.80 -2.01
N PHE A 55 -4.19 -12.99 -1.71
CA PHE A 55 -5.26 -12.92 -2.72
C PHE A 55 -5.50 -11.50 -3.23
N HIS A 56 -5.33 -10.47 -2.40
CA HIS A 56 -5.26 -9.09 -2.87
C HIS A 56 -4.14 -8.93 -3.91
N CYS A 57 -2.91 -9.35 -3.57
CA CYS A 57 -1.76 -9.27 -4.48
C CYS A 57 -2.02 -10.06 -5.78
N HIS A 58 -2.60 -11.26 -5.68
CA HIS A 58 -2.94 -12.09 -6.83
C HIS A 58 -3.96 -11.39 -7.74
N ALA A 59 -5.01 -10.80 -7.17
CA ALA A 59 -6.03 -10.08 -7.92
C ALA A 59 -5.45 -8.88 -8.69
N THR A 60 -4.42 -8.19 -8.17
CA THR A 60 -3.76 -7.10 -8.90
C THR A 60 -3.05 -7.54 -10.19
N GLN A 61 -2.76 -8.85 -10.33
CA GLN A 61 -2.09 -9.43 -11.50
C GLN A 61 -3.06 -10.03 -12.52
N LEU A 62 -4.35 -10.13 -12.20
CA LEU A 62 -5.37 -10.66 -13.11
C LEU A 62 -5.77 -9.62 -14.18
N PRO A 63 -6.31 -10.05 -15.33
CA PRO A 63 -6.85 -9.14 -16.34
C PRO A 63 -7.89 -8.19 -15.72
N LYS A 64 -7.92 -6.93 -16.12
CA LYS A 64 -8.81 -5.96 -15.47
C LYS A 64 -10.26 -6.19 -15.86
N SER A 65 -11.13 -6.30 -14.87
CA SER A 65 -12.59 -6.22 -14.98
C SER A 65 -13.14 -5.49 -13.75
N ASP A 66 -14.40 -5.05 -13.80
CA ASP A 66 -15.06 -4.40 -12.67
C ASP A 66 -15.10 -5.31 -11.43
N GLU A 67 -15.34 -6.61 -11.65
CA GLU A 67 -15.33 -7.63 -10.59
C GLU A 67 -13.93 -7.75 -9.97
N ILE A 68 -12.88 -7.76 -10.79
CA ILE A 68 -11.50 -7.86 -10.27
C ILE A 68 -11.12 -6.59 -9.49
N GLN A 69 -11.57 -5.40 -9.92
CA GLN A 69 -11.34 -4.16 -9.15
C GLN A 69 -12.09 -4.16 -7.81
N SER A 70 -13.32 -4.66 -7.79
CA SER A 70 -14.08 -4.85 -6.55
C SER A 70 -13.37 -5.85 -5.64
N LEU A 71 -12.91 -6.99 -6.18
CA LEU A 71 -12.17 -8.02 -5.45
C LEU A 71 -10.88 -7.49 -4.81
N ILE A 72 -10.09 -6.71 -5.54
CA ILE A 72 -8.87 -6.03 -5.04
C ILE A 72 -9.22 -5.15 -3.83
N SER A 73 -10.29 -4.36 -3.94
CA SER A 73 -10.73 -3.43 -2.91
C SER A 73 -11.24 -4.16 -1.66
N ILE A 74 -12.08 -5.18 -1.85
CA ILE A 74 -12.65 -5.99 -0.78
C ILE A 74 -11.55 -6.69 0.02
N PHE A 75 -10.63 -7.39 -0.65
CA PHE A 75 -9.54 -8.08 0.06
C PHE A 75 -8.64 -7.12 0.83
N TRP A 76 -8.31 -5.97 0.23
CA TRP A 76 -7.47 -4.97 0.90
C TRP A 76 -8.15 -4.42 2.15
N ASN A 77 -9.40 -3.96 2.03
CA ASN A 77 -10.10 -3.34 3.14
C ASN A 77 -10.36 -4.34 4.27
N LEU A 78 -10.69 -5.59 3.94
CA LEU A 78 -10.83 -6.66 4.95
C LEU A 78 -9.50 -6.99 5.61
N TYR A 79 -8.42 -7.07 4.83
CA TYR A 79 -7.07 -7.24 5.39
C TYR A 79 -6.75 -6.11 6.38
N CYS A 80 -6.84 -4.84 5.97
CA CYS A 80 -6.54 -3.70 6.84
C CYS A 80 -7.46 -3.60 8.06
N TYR A 81 -8.72 -4.03 7.94
CA TYR A 81 -9.66 -4.10 9.05
C TYR A 81 -9.23 -5.15 10.09
N PHE A 82 -8.93 -6.38 9.66
CA PHE A 82 -8.55 -7.46 10.59
C PHE A 82 -7.10 -7.36 11.07
N GLU A 83 -6.21 -6.74 10.30
CA GLU A 83 -4.83 -6.43 10.70
C GLU A 83 -4.79 -5.62 12.00
N GLN A 84 -5.81 -4.80 12.27
CA GLN A 84 -5.92 -4.04 13.52
C GLN A 84 -5.87 -4.94 14.77
N TYR A 85 -6.28 -6.21 14.67
CA TYR A 85 -6.29 -7.15 15.79
C TYR A 85 -5.05 -8.05 15.84
N SER A 86 -4.19 -8.05 14.82
CA SER A 86 -3.04 -8.96 14.71
C SER A 86 -2.13 -8.87 15.93
N GLN A 87 -1.76 -7.65 16.35
CA GLN A 87 -0.90 -7.47 17.53
C GLN A 87 -1.58 -7.93 18.83
N THR A 88 -2.86 -7.59 19.02
CA THR A 88 -3.65 -8.02 20.20
C THR A 88 -3.71 -9.54 20.30
N ILE A 89 -3.93 -10.23 19.18
CA ILE A 89 -3.99 -11.68 19.12
C ILE A 89 -2.61 -12.30 19.36
N SER A 90 -1.56 -11.74 18.75
CA SER A 90 -0.18 -12.18 18.96
C SER A 90 0.23 -12.07 20.43
N ASN A 91 -0.07 -10.94 21.08
CA ASN A 91 0.17 -10.74 22.50
C ASN A 91 -0.65 -11.71 23.36
N LYS A 92 -1.93 -11.93 23.03
CA LYS A 92 -2.77 -12.90 23.74
C LYS A 92 -2.21 -14.32 23.68
N ILE A 93 -1.71 -14.75 22.52
CA ILE A 93 -1.04 -16.05 22.36
C ILE A 93 0.22 -16.12 23.23
N LYS A 94 1.04 -15.05 23.24
CA LYS A 94 2.24 -14.98 24.11
C LYS A 94 1.88 -15.08 25.58
N ASP A 95 0.86 -14.36 26.04
CA ASP A 95 0.40 -14.36 27.43
C ASP A 95 -0.11 -15.74 27.85
N LEU A 96 -0.89 -16.39 27.00
CA LEU A 96 -1.41 -17.74 27.25
C LEU A 96 -0.32 -18.82 27.16
N ARG A 97 0.72 -18.62 26.35
CA ARG A 97 1.88 -19.51 26.24
C ARG A 97 2.80 -19.41 27.46
N SER A 98 3.00 -18.22 28.00
CA SER A 98 3.92 -17.93 29.12
C SER A 98 3.82 -18.90 30.31
N PRO A 99 2.63 -19.21 30.88
CA PRO A 99 2.53 -20.15 31.99
C PRO A 99 2.92 -21.58 31.62
N ILE A 100 2.65 -22.04 30.39
CA ILE A 100 3.06 -23.37 29.92
C ILE A 100 4.56 -23.42 29.71
N GLU A 101 5.14 -22.38 29.11
CA GLU A 101 6.58 -22.27 28.94
C GLU A 101 7.31 -22.27 30.29
N LYS A 102 6.74 -21.59 31.30
CA LYS A 102 7.25 -21.63 32.68
C LYS A 102 7.19 -23.04 33.26
N LYS A 103 6.04 -23.72 33.19
CA LYS A 103 5.89 -25.12 33.65
C LYS A 103 6.91 -26.05 32.99
N LEU A 104 7.16 -25.88 31.68
CA LEU A 104 8.16 -26.66 30.94
C LEU A 104 9.58 -26.36 31.41
N LYS A 105 9.95 -25.09 31.55
CA LYS A 105 11.28 -24.69 32.04
C LYS A 105 11.54 -25.20 33.46
N ASP A 106 10.55 -25.11 34.34
CA ASP A 106 10.67 -25.60 35.70
C ASP A 106 10.76 -27.13 35.75
N TYR A 107 10.00 -27.84 34.91
CA TYR A 107 10.15 -29.29 34.75
C TYR A 107 11.56 -29.69 34.29
N VAL A 108 12.11 -29.02 33.27
CA VAL A 108 13.48 -29.27 32.78
C VAL A 108 14.53 -29.02 33.86
N LYS A 109 14.35 -28.02 34.73
CA LYS A 109 15.26 -27.78 35.87
C LYS A 109 15.23 -28.90 36.91
N ILE A 110 14.07 -29.52 37.10
CA ILE A 110 13.85 -30.61 38.07
C ILE A 110 14.42 -31.92 37.53
N VAL A 111 14.20 -32.23 36.25
CA VAL A 111 14.71 -33.43 35.60
C VAL A 111 16.22 -33.29 35.36
N ARG A 112 17.01 -33.61 36.39
CA ARG A 112 18.47 -33.76 36.29
C ARG A 112 18.81 -35.24 36.25
N TRP A 113 19.61 -35.63 35.26
CA TRP A 113 20.14 -36.99 35.11
C TRP A 113 21.21 -37.25 36.18
N LYS A 114 20.80 -37.56 37.41
CA LYS A 114 21.70 -37.93 38.51
C LYS A 114 21.69 -39.43 38.82
N ASP A 115 20.78 -40.19 38.21
CA ASP A 115 20.59 -41.61 38.52
C ASP A 115 21.43 -42.52 37.61
N ILE A 116 22.22 -43.41 38.21
CA ILE A 116 23.11 -44.37 37.51
C ILE A 116 22.34 -45.62 37.04
N ASN A 117 21.14 -45.87 37.57
CA ASN A 117 20.33 -47.07 37.30
C ASN A 117 19.50 -46.96 36.00
N TYR A 118 19.69 -47.88 35.05
CA TYR A 118 18.94 -47.96 33.79
C TYR A 118 17.42 -47.90 33.97
N TRP A 119 16.86 -48.64 34.94
CA TRP A 119 15.41 -48.69 35.14
C TRP A 119 14.84 -47.35 35.62
N ALA A 120 15.58 -46.62 36.46
CA ALA A 120 15.23 -45.27 36.91
C ALA A 120 15.30 -44.24 35.77
N ILE A 121 16.30 -44.37 34.89
CA ILE A 121 16.43 -43.55 33.67
C ILE A 121 15.23 -43.79 32.74
N LYS A 122 14.88 -45.05 32.48
CA LYS A 122 13.73 -45.42 31.64
C LYS A 122 12.42 -44.85 32.17
N GLU A 123 12.16 -44.99 33.47
CA GLU A 123 10.95 -44.43 34.09
C GLU A 123 10.91 -42.89 34.01
N THR A 124 12.06 -42.24 34.17
CA THR A 124 12.19 -40.77 34.03
C THR A 124 11.92 -40.31 32.60
N ILE A 125 12.39 -41.07 31.59
CA ILE A 125 12.09 -40.82 30.18
C ILE A 125 10.59 -40.93 29.94
N ASP A 126 9.95 -42.02 30.39
CA ASP A 126 8.51 -42.23 30.20
C ASP A 126 7.68 -41.12 30.87
N LYS A 127 8.04 -40.71 32.09
CA LYS A 127 7.41 -39.57 32.79
C LYS A 127 7.61 -38.26 32.02
N SER A 128 8.79 -38.05 31.44
CA SER A 128 9.10 -36.85 30.65
C SER A 128 8.30 -36.78 29.36
N HIS A 129 8.16 -37.90 28.63
CA HIS A 129 7.29 -37.96 27.46
C HIS A 129 5.84 -37.65 27.81
N ARG A 130 5.30 -38.24 28.89
CA ARG A 130 3.92 -37.97 29.34
C ARG A 130 3.73 -36.50 29.73
N THR A 131 4.68 -35.92 30.45
CA THR A 131 4.61 -34.52 30.90
C THR A 131 4.72 -33.55 29.73
N LEU A 132 5.64 -33.79 28.80
CA LEU A 132 5.75 -32.99 27.57
C LEU A 132 4.47 -33.09 26.74
N HIS A 133 3.92 -34.30 26.57
CA HIS A 133 2.66 -34.50 25.84
C HIS A 133 1.50 -33.75 26.51
N LYS A 134 1.43 -33.74 27.85
CA LYS A 134 0.45 -32.93 28.60
C LYS A 134 0.60 -31.45 28.30
N TYR A 135 1.80 -30.89 28.38
CA TYR A 135 2.03 -29.47 28.07
C TYR A 135 1.76 -29.11 26.60
N MET A 136 2.10 -30.01 25.67
CA MET A 136 1.76 -29.86 24.25
C MET A 136 0.24 -29.86 24.03
N ARG A 137 -0.51 -30.72 24.72
CA ARG A 137 -1.98 -30.74 24.65
C ARG A 137 -2.58 -29.48 25.28
N GLU A 138 -2.12 -29.07 26.45
CA GLU A 138 -2.55 -27.80 27.08
C GLU A 138 -2.35 -26.61 26.13
N PHE A 139 -1.19 -26.52 25.46
CA PHE A 139 -0.92 -25.43 24.52
C PHE A 139 -1.76 -25.56 23.24
N ARG A 140 -1.99 -26.78 22.76
CA ARG A 140 -2.87 -27.03 21.61
C ARG A 140 -4.30 -26.57 21.90
N ASP A 141 -4.84 -26.90 23.07
CA ASP A 141 -6.21 -26.55 23.44
C ASP A 141 -6.38 -25.02 23.54
N ILE A 142 -5.34 -24.32 24.04
CA ILE A 142 -5.27 -22.85 24.01
C ILE A 142 -5.32 -22.32 22.57
N LEU A 143 -4.48 -22.85 21.69
CA LEU A 143 -4.41 -22.41 20.29
C LEU A 143 -5.71 -22.66 19.50
N GLN A 144 -6.49 -23.67 19.90
CA GLN A 144 -7.79 -24.00 19.31
C GLN A 144 -8.94 -23.12 19.79
N GLN A 145 -8.72 -22.24 20.78
CA GLN A 145 -9.76 -21.32 21.25
C GLN A 145 -10.22 -20.38 20.12
N PRO A 146 -11.53 -20.04 20.07
CA PRO A 146 -12.07 -19.17 19.04
C PRO A 146 -11.47 -17.76 19.13
N VAL A 147 -11.22 -17.13 17.98
CA VAL A 147 -10.65 -15.77 17.96
C VAL A 147 -11.68 -14.69 18.31
N MET A 148 -12.96 -14.92 17.98
CA MET A 148 -14.04 -13.92 18.06
C MET A 148 -14.09 -13.15 19.40
N PRO A 149 -14.02 -13.79 20.58
CA PRO A 149 -14.07 -13.07 21.87
C PRO A 149 -12.91 -12.09 22.09
N HIS A 150 -11.85 -12.20 21.29
CA HIS A 150 -10.66 -11.36 21.37
C HIS A 150 -10.68 -10.20 20.36
N LEU A 151 -11.70 -10.09 19.50
CA LEU A 151 -11.87 -9.05 18.48
C LEU A 151 -12.62 -7.80 18.98
N HIS A 152 -12.47 -7.41 20.25
CA HIS A 152 -13.26 -6.32 20.84
C HIS A 152 -12.44 -5.27 21.61
N ASN A 153 -11.12 -5.42 21.70
CA ASN A 153 -10.24 -4.53 22.48
C ASN A 153 -9.12 -3.92 21.62
N LEU A 154 -9.40 -2.76 21.03
CA LEU A 154 -8.36 -1.89 20.48
C LEU A 154 -8.01 -0.83 21.54
N GLU A 155 -7.23 -1.22 22.55
CA GLU A 155 -6.66 -0.25 23.47
C GLU A 155 -5.72 0.70 22.72
N ILE A 156 -5.88 2.00 22.97
CA ILE A 156 -5.25 3.08 22.18
C ILE A 156 -3.73 3.14 22.37
N GLY A 157 -3.20 2.59 23.48
CA GLY A 157 -1.83 2.83 23.93
C GLY A 157 -0.84 1.67 23.84
N THR A 158 -1.15 0.57 23.13
CA THR A 158 -0.31 -0.64 23.09
C THR A 158 0.40 -0.88 21.75
N ARG A 159 0.44 0.09 20.84
CA ARG A 159 1.06 -0.07 19.51
C ARG A 159 2.40 0.63 19.38
N GLU A 160 3.29 0.00 18.61
CA GLU A 160 4.64 0.48 18.28
C GLU A 160 4.61 1.64 17.24
N THR A 161 3.52 1.82 16.50
CA THR A 161 3.39 2.82 15.43
C THR A 161 2.19 3.76 15.63
N GLU A 162 2.46 4.94 16.19
CA GLU A 162 1.49 6.05 16.28
C GLU A 162 1.71 7.06 15.15
N GLY A 163 0.64 7.29 14.37
CA GLY A 163 0.57 8.33 13.36
C GLY A 163 0.67 9.74 13.95
N ILE A 164 0.95 10.74 13.11
CA ILE A 164 1.05 12.14 13.55
C ILE A 164 -0.24 12.60 14.24
N TRP A 165 -1.38 12.19 13.69
CA TRP A 165 -2.71 12.51 14.21
C TRP A 165 -3.12 11.70 15.46
N ASP A 166 -2.33 10.71 15.88
CA ASP A 166 -2.59 9.87 17.06
C ASP A 166 -1.85 10.32 18.32
N ARG A 167 -0.78 11.10 18.17
CA ARG A 167 0.14 11.40 19.28
C ARG A 167 -0.48 12.41 20.25
N PRO A 168 -0.26 12.23 21.58
CA PRO A 168 -0.72 13.18 22.59
C PRO A 168 -0.04 14.55 22.54
N GLN A 169 0.92 14.80 21.64
CA GLN A 169 1.50 16.13 21.36
C GLN A 169 0.69 16.94 20.34
N ARG A 170 -0.58 17.16 20.68
CA ARG A 170 -1.30 18.42 20.36
C ARG A 170 -0.82 19.61 21.20
N GLN A 171 0.22 19.41 22.03
CA GLN A 171 0.77 20.42 22.95
C GLN A 171 2.02 21.17 22.41
N ASN A 172 2.60 20.74 21.29
CA ASN A 172 3.66 21.46 20.56
C ASN A 172 3.60 21.06 19.07
N PRO A 173 2.58 21.49 18.31
CA PRO A 173 2.58 21.27 16.87
C PRO A 173 3.82 21.97 16.31
N SER A 174 4.76 21.21 15.74
CA SER A 174 5.75 21.82 14.85
C SER A 174 4.98 22.69 13.85
N ILE A 175 5.34 23.96 13.72
CA ILE A 175 4.74 24.94 12.79
C ILE A 175 4.60 24.35 11.36
N HIS A 176 5.39 23.32 11.05
CA HIS A 176 5.40 22.60 9.79
C HIS A 176 4.13 21.76 9.48
N HIS A 177 3.30 21.40 10.47
CA HIS A 177 2.12 20.52 10.26
C HIS A 177 0.97 21.20 9.50
N TYR A 178 0.76 22.49 9.75
CA TYR A 178 -0.33 23.29 9.19
C TYR A 178 0.17 24.40 8.26
N THR A 179 1.44 24.36 7.84
CA THR A 179 1.97 25.39 6.92
C THR A 179 1.95 24.90 5.49
N LEU A 180 1.64 25.80 4.57
CA LEU A 180 1.72 25.57 3.14
C LEU A 180 2.81 26.48 2.56
N GLU A 181 4.04 25.98 2.47
CA GLU A 181 5.14 26.71 1.84
C GLU A 181 4.91 26.74 0.32
N ALA A 182 4.32 27.81 -0.19
CA ALA A 182 3.96 27.91 -1.61
C ALA A 182 5.14 27.67 -2.56
N ASP A 183 6.36 28.07 -2.17
CA ASP A 183 7.56 27.87 -2.97
C ASP A 183 7.96 26.39 -3.13
N ILE A 184 7.49 25.50 -2.25
CA ILE A 184 7.68 24.05 -2.40
C ILE A 184 6.86 23.52 -3.57
N TYR A 185 5.61 23.97 -3.74
CA TYR A 185 4.65 23.41 -4.71
C TYR A 185 4.66 24.11 -6.07
N VAL A 186 5.29 25.28 -6.16
CA VAL A 186 5.38 26.06 -7.40
C VAL A 186 6.64 25.66 -8.19
N ALA A 187 6.53 25.66 -9.52
CA ALA A 187 7.65 25.32 -10.41
C ALA A 187 8.90 26.20 -10.16
N ARG A 188 10.09 25.59 -10.24
CA ARG A 188 11.37 26.26 -10.02
C ARG A 188 11.61 27.33 -11.08
N GLN A 189 11.99 28.53 -10.66
CA GLN A 189 12.27 29.64 -11.57
C GLN A 189 13.45 29.36 -12.53
N SER A 190 14.38 28.47 -12.17
CA SER A 190 15.50 28.07 -13.03
C SER A 190 15.07 27.39 -14.33
N LEU A 191 13.85 26.84 -14.40
CA LEU A 191 13.31 26.23 -15.63
C LEU A 191 13.19 27.22 -16.78
N THR A 192 13.08 28.52 -16.50
CA THR A 192 13.11 29.60 -17.50
C THR A 192 14.33 29.48 -18.43
N LYS A 193 15.48 29.03 -17.92
CA LYS A 193 16.72 28.83 -18.71
C LYS A 193 16.61 27.71 -19.75
N LYS A 194 15.69 26.76 -19.56
CA LYS A 194 15.42 25.64 -20.47
C LYS A 194 14.33 25.98 -21.50
N ILE A 195 13.60 27.09 -21.34
CA ILE A 195 12.52 27.49 -22.26
C ILE A 195 13.13 28.14 -23.48
N GLN A 196 12.91 27.54 -24.65
CA GLN A 196 13.19 28.17 -25.94
C GLN A 196 11.88 28.73 -26.50
N ALA A 197 11.90 29.94 -27.07
CA ALA A 197 10.72 30.52 -27.69
C ALA A 197 10.30 29.68 -28.90
N GLY A 198 9.09 29.14 -28.87
CA GLY A 198 8.53 28.40 -29.99
C GLY A 198 8.08 29.32 -31.12
N GLU A 199 8.13 28.86 -32.37
CA GLU A 199 7.66 29.64 -33.51
C GLU A 199 6.12 29.76 -33.52
N GLY A 200 5.60 30.98 -33.34
CA GLY A 200 4.18 31.30 -33.51
C GLY A 200 3.23 30.80 -32.40
N GLY A 201 2.06 31.44 -32.29
CA GLY A 201 0.99 31.06 -31.35
C GLY A 201 1.34 31.26 -29.86
N ILE A 202 0.69 30.50 -28.99
CA ILE A 202 0.83 30.59 -27.52
C ILE A 202 2.26 30.27 -27.04
N LEU A 203 2.99 29.44 -27.78
CA LEU A 203 4.36 28.98 -27.45
C LEU A 203 5.42 30.07 -27.66
N SER A 204 5.13 31.10 -28.48
CA SER A 204 6.02 32.26 -28.66
C SER A 204 6.20 33.09 -27.39
N LYS A 205 5.21 33.07 -26.49
CA LYS A 205 5.20 33.78 -25.20
C LYS A 205 5.33 32.82 -24.01
N ALA A 206 5.82 31.60 -24.24
CA ALA A 206 5.91 30.55 -23.22
C ALA A 206 6.62 31.02 -21.94
N GLU A 207 7.72 31.78 -22.06
CA GLU A 207 8.44 32.34 -20.92
C GLU A 207 7.56 33.29 -20.08
N SER A 208 6.89 34.24 -20.73
CA SER A 208 6.01 35.19 -20.07
C SER A 208 4.82 34.49 -19.39
N TYR A 209 4.23 33.50 -20.06
CA TYR A 209 3.14 32.71 -19.48
C TYR A 209 3.64 31.87 -18.30
N PHE A 210 4.81 31.25 -18.38
CA PHE A 210 5.40 30.50 -17.28
C PHE A 210 5.60 31.38 -16.03
N LEU A 211 6.21 32.56 -16.18
CA LEU A 211 6.43 33.48 -15.06
C LEU A 211 5.11 33.99 -14.46
N LYS A 212 4.12 34.31 -15.31
CA LYS A 212 2.80 34.74 -14.85
C LYS A 212 2.07 33.61 -14.12
N SER A 213 2.02 32.41 -14.69
CA SER A 213 1.43 31.22 -14.05
C SER A 213 2.09 30.90 -12.71
N ARG A 214 3.41 31.00 -12.62
CA ARG A 214 4.15 30.83 -11.37
C ARG A 214 3.67 31.80 -10.29
N LYS A 215 3.51 33.09 -10.65
CA LYS A 215 3.00 34.13 -9.76
C LYS A 215 1.55 33.83 -9.33
N LEU A 216 0.67 33.54 -10.30
CA LEU A 216 -0.74 33.26 -10.02
C LEU A 216 -0.91 32.03 -9.11
N CYS A 217 -0.20 30.94 -9.37
CA CYS A 217 -0.23 29.75 -8.49
C CYS A 217 0.24 30.09 -7.08
N LYS A 218 1.33 30.86 -6.93
CA LYS A 218 1.82 31.28 -5.60
C LYS A 218 0.79 32.12 -4.86
N GLU A 219 0.17 33.08 -5.53
CA GLU A 219 -0.88 33.93 -4.95
C GLU A 219 -2.12 33.13 -4.57
N THR A 220 -2.57 32.20 -5.43
CA THR A 220 -3.69 31.29 -5.13
C THR A 220 -3.41 30.45 -3.90
N ILE A 221 -2.25 29.79 -3.83
CA ILE A 221 -1.85 28.94 -2.69
C ILE A 221 -1.87 29.75 -1.38
N LEU A 222 -1.29 30.95 -1.39
CA LEU A 222 -1.25 31.82 -0.21
C LEU A 222 -2.62 32.41 0.17
N ALA A 223 -3.57 32.47 -0.77
CA ALA A 223 -4.93 32.92 -0.51
C ALA A 223 -5.86 31.82 0.02
N THR A 224 -5.46 30.54 -0.06
CA THR A 224 -6.27 29.44 0.49
C THR A 224 -6.25 29.42 2.02
N GLU A 225 -7.42 29.20 2.63
CA GLU A 225 -7.58 29.13 4.10
C GLU A 225 -7.52 27.70 4.66
N TYR A 226 -7.29 26.69 3.81
CA TYR A 226 -7.29 25.28 4.19
C TYR A 226 -6.43 24.95 5.41
N PRO A 227 -5.18 25.46 5.53
CA PRO A 227 -4.35 25.08 6.66
C PRO A 227 -4.89 25.62 8.00
N ALA A 228 -5.44 26.85 8.01
CA ALA A 228 -6.08 27.43 9.19
C ALA A 228 -7.37 26.68 9.56
N LEU A 229 -8.16 26.27 8.57
CA LEU A 229 -9.37 25.47 8.79
C LEU A 229 -9.02 24.10 9.42
N VAL A 230 -8.00 23.40 8.90
CA VAL A 230 -7.54 22.12 9.47
C VAL A 230 -7.01 22.31 10.90
N GLN A 231 -6.24 23.37 11.16
CA GLN A 231 -5.73 23.68 12.50
C GLN A 231 -6.88 23.92 13.49
N SER A 232 -7.90 24.71 13.11
CA SER A 232 -9.07 24.97 13.96
C SER A 232 -9.87 23.69 14.27
N LEU A 233 -9.95 22.77 13.29
CA LEU A 233 -10.62 21.49 13.46
C LEU A 233 -9.84 20.56 14.39
N ASP A 234 -8.52 20.45 14.24
CA ASP A 234 -7.70 19.63 15.14
C ASP A 234 -7.70 20.19 16.58
N GLY A 235 -7.69 21.52 16.73
CA GLY A 235 -7.88 22.20 18.02
C GLY A 235 -9.21 21.82 18.67
N PHE A 236 -10.31 21.85 17.92
CA PHE A 236 -11.62 21.40 18.41
C PHE A 236 -11.61 19.91 18.83
N VAL A 237 -11.02 19.02 18.03
CA VAL A 237 -10.93 17.59 18.40
C VAL A 237 -10.05 17.40 19.65
N THR A 238 -9.04 18.25 19.86
CA THR A 238 -8.21 18.26 21.08
C THR A 238 -9.03 18.62 22.30
N GLU A 239 -9.77 19.73 22.24
CA GLU A 239 -10.66 20.18 23.30
C GLU A 239 -11.67 19.09 23.69
N VAL A 240 -12.25 18.39 22.70
CA VAL A 240 -13.20 17.29 22.94
C VAL A 240 -12.54 16.11 23.68
N ILE A 241 -11.33 15.72 23.30
CA ILE A 241 -10.61 14.62 23.95
C ILE A 241 -10.24 14.99 25.39
N GLU A 242 -9.71 16.20 25.62
CA GLU A 242 -9.33 16.67 26.95
C GLU A 242 -10.54 16.80 27.87
N THR A 243 -11.63 17.38 27.37
CA THR A 243 -12.90 17.47 28.11
C THR A 243 -13.42 16.09 28.49
N ASN A 244 -13.38 15.12 27.56
CA ASN A 244 -13.82 13.75 27.85
C ASN A 244 -12.93 13.08 28.90
N LYS A 245 -11.61 13.21 28.82
CA LYS A 245 -10.67 12.69 29.84
C LYS A 245 -10.94 13.30 31.20
N HIS A 246 -11.14 14.61 31.27
CA HIS A 246 -11.48 15.30 32.52
C HIS A 246 -12.78 14.76 33.12
N LEU A 247 -13.86 14.68 32.34
CA LEU A 247 -15.17 14.18 32.80
C LEU A 247 -15.19 12.71 33.18
N GLN A 248 -14.33 11.88 32.59
CA GLN A 248 -14.16 10.47 32.95
C GLN A 248 -13.48 10.30 34.31
N ASN A 249 -12.53 11.19 34.64
CA ASN A 249 -11.76 11.14 35.88
C ASN A 249 -12.45 11.81 37.07
N LEU A 250 -13.64 12.40 36.89
CA LEU A 250 -14.43 12.96 37.99
C LEU A 250 -15.00 11.84 38.86
N GLU A 251 -14.56 11.76 40.11
CA GLU A 251 -15.04 10.81 41.12
C GLU A 251 -15.82 11.51 42.23
N VAL A 252 -16.77 10.80 42.83
CA VAL A 252 -17.51 11.28 44.01
C VAL A 252 -16.66 11.04 45.26
N ASP A 253 -16.48 12.08 46.07
CA ASP A 253 -15.70 11.97 47.30
C ASP A 253 -16.46 11.11 48.33
N LYS A 254 -15.93 9.90 48.58
CA LYS A 254 -16.51 8.92 49.50
C LYS A 254 -16.37 9.31 50.97
N THR A 255 -15.59 10.34 51.30
CA THR A 255 -15.39 10.82 52.67
C THR A 255 -16.53 11.74 53.16
N LEU A 256 -17.36 12.25 52.25
CA LEU A 256 -18.46 13.16 52.57
C LEU A 256 -19.73 12.44 53.04
N PRO A 257 -20.67 13.13 53.73
CA PRO A 257 -21.99 12.57 54.05
C PRO A 257 -22.78 12.15 52.80
N LYS A 258 -23.62 11.11 52.93
CA LYS A 258 -24.39 10.53 51.80
C LYS A 258 -25.20 11.57 51.00
N GLU A 259 -25.78 12.57 51.65
CA GLU A 259 -26.52 13.65 50.97
C GLU A 259 -25.62 14.48 50.05
N LYS A 260 -24.40 14.80 50.50
CA LYS A 260 -23.40 15.53 49.69
C LYS A 260 -22.84 14.66 48.57
N GLN A 261 -22.66 13.36 48.80
CA GLN A 261 -22.28 12.41 47.76
C GLN A 261 -23.32 12.35 46.63
N VAL A 262 -24.61 12.27 46.98
CA VAL A 262 -25.72 12.28 46.01
C VAL A 262 -25.79 13.61 45.25
N SER A 263 -25.58 14.74 45.94
CA SER A 263 -25.52 16.05 45.31
C SER A 263 -24.34 16.16 44.32
N GLN A 264 -23.14 15.72 44.70
CA GLN A 264 -21.97 15.69 43.83
C GLN A 264 -22.19 14.78 42.61
N ALA A 265 -22.74 13.58 42.81
CA ALA A 265 -23.07 12.67 41.72
C ALA A 265 -24.04 13.32 40.70
N LYS A 266 -25.07 14.02 41.18
CA LYS A 266 -26.01 14.77 40.33
C LYS A 266 -25.31 15.92 39.58
N SER A 267 -24.41 16.65 40.24
CA SER A 267 -23.63 17.72 39.61
C SER A 267 -22.73 17.18 38.49
N ILE A 268 -22.01 16.08 38.73
CA ILE A 268 -21.16 15.43 37.72
C ILE A 268 -22.02 14.96 36.53
N LEU A 269 -23.18 14.35 36.80
CA LEU A 269 -24.11 13.92 35.75
C LEU A 269 -24.61 15.10 34.91
N GLN A 270 -24.96 16.23 35.57
CA GLN A 270 -25.38 17.44 34.88
C GLN A 270 -24.26 18.03 34.01
N GLN A 271 -23.00 18.02 34.48
CA GLN A 271 -21.85 18.44 33.68
C GLN A 271 -21.67 17.56 32.45
N LYS A 272 -21.80 16.23 32.59
CA LYS A 272 -21.75 15.29 31.46
C LYS A 272 -22.85 15.54 30.43
N HIS A 273 -24.09 15.78 30.88
CA HIS A 273 -25.19 16.13 29.98
C HIS A 273 -24.98 17.44 29.25
N ARG A 274 -24.49 18.46 29.95
CA ARG A 274 -24.19 19.77 29.35
C ARG A 274 -23.08 19.66 28.32
N ALA A 275 -21.98 18.99 28.64
CA ALA A 275 -20.87 18.77 27.72
C ALA A 275 -21.32 18.01 26.46
N LEU A 276 -22.18 16.99 26.60
CA LEU A 276 -22.75 16.27 25.46
C LEU A 276 -23.66 17.16 24.60
N ALA A 277 -24.52 17.97 25.23
CA ALA A 277 -25.39 18.89 24.50
C ALA A 277 -24.59 19.96 23.75
N ASP A 278 -23.53 20.50 24.36
CA ASP A 278 -22.65 21.48 23.74
C ASP A 278 -21.81 20.86 22.63
N LEU A 279 -21.38 19.59 22.77
CA LEU A 279 -20.78 18.82 21.67
C LEU A 279 -21.74 18.73 20.48
N PHE A 280 -23.02 18.37 20.67
CA PHE A 280 -23.98 18.32 19.57
C PHE A 280 -24.17 19.67 18.87
N LYS A 281 -24.13 20.79 19.60
CA LYS A 281 -24.17 22.13 18.99
C LYS A 281 -22.93 22.39 18.16
N LYS A 282 -21.73 22.08 18.67
CA LYS A 282 -20.48 22.24 17.93
C LYS A 282 -20.41 21.32 16.70
N LEU A 283 -20.91 20.08 16.77
CA LEU A 283 -21.01 19.17 15.62
C LEU A 283 -21.95 19.72 14.54
N ASN A 284 -23.09 20.30 14.91
CA ASN A 284 -23.95 21.01 13.96
C ASN A 284 -23.23 22.24 13.37
N LYS A 285 -22.51 23.00 14.20
CA LYS A 285 -21.74 24.19 13.79
C LYS A 285 -20.77 23.86 12.65
N ILE A 286 -20.02 22.75 12.74
CA ILE A 286 -19.08 22.33 11.69
C ILE A 286 -19.74 21.71 10.45
N GLY A 287 -21.08 21.60 10.42
CA GLY A 287 -21.85 21.12 9.28
C GLY A 287 -22.32 19.67 9.34
N LEU A 288 -22.23 19.00 10.50
CA LEU A 288 -22.78 17.65 10.67
C LEU A 288 -24.28 17.68 10.97
N SER A 289 -25.01 16.67 10.52
CA SER A 289 -26.45 16.51 10.75
C SER A 289 -26.77 15.08 11.15
N TYR A 290 -27.29 14.91 12.36
CA TYR A 290 -27.69 13.57 12.83
C TYR A 290 -28.85 12.98 12.02
N LYS A 291 -29.78 13.82 11.52
CA LYS A 291 -30.90 13.36 10.68
C LYS A 291 -30.41 12.79 9.36
N THR A 292 -29.42 13.46 8.76
CA THR A 292 -28.79 13.03 7.52
C THR A 292 -28.08 11.70 7.73
N GLY A 293 -27.29 11.56 8.79
CA GLY A 293 -26.60 10.30 9.08
C GLY A 293 -27.54 9.13 9.38
N ILE A 294 -28.68 9.35 10.05
CA ILE A 294 -29.69 8.31 10.24
C ILE A 294 -30.28 7.85 8.90
N LEU A 295 -30.57 8.78 8.00
CA LEU A 295 -31.09 8.45 6.68
C LEU A 295 -30.07 7.66 5.87
N GLU A 296 -28.83 8.14 5.80
CA GLU A 296 -27.73 7.48 5.08
C GLU A 296 -27.44 6.09 5.65
N SER A 297 -27.40 5.94 6.98
CA SER A 297 -27.20 4.64 7.63
C SER A 297 -28.28 3.62 7.27
N LYS A 298 -29.53 4.04 7.04
CA LYS A 298 -30.62 3.15 6.59
C LYS A 298 -30.49 2.74 5.12
N LEU A 299 -29.88 3.59 4.30
CA LEU A 299 -29.70 3.35 2.86
C LEU A 299 -28.41 2.57 2.56
N LYS A 300 -27.43 2.68 3.44
CA LYS A 300 -26.11 2.05 3.31
C LYS A 300 -26.21 0.53 3.32
N LYS A 301 -25.55 -0.12 2.36
CA LYS A 301 -25.41 -1.57 2.33
C LYS A 301 -24.19 -1.98 3.17
N PRO A 302 -24.23 -3.14 3.84
CA PRO A 302 -23.07 -3.64 4.59
C PRO A 302 -21.79 -3.80 3.75
N ALA A 303 -21.95 -4.00 2.44
CA ALA A 303 -20.82 -4.10 1.52
C ALA A 303 -20.08 -2.77 1.29
N ASP A 304 -20.79 -1.64 1.38
CA ASP A 304 -20.27 -0.33 0.95
C ASP A 304 -18.96 0.02 1.67
N ASP A 305 -18.83 -0.40 2.93
CA ASP A 305 -17.64 -0.17 3.76
C ASP A 305 -16.35 -0.77 3.20
N PHE A 306 -16.43 -1.89 2.48
CA PHE A 306 -15.27 -2.65 2.02
C PHE A 306 -15.04 -2.58 0.50
N VAL A 307 -15.90 -1.89 -0.25
CA VAL A 307 -15.77 -1.75 -1.71
C VAL A 307 -14.97 -0.49 -2.10
N HIS A 308 -14.70 0.40 -1.15
CA HIS A 308 -13.88 1.59 -1.37
C HIS A 308 -12.49 1.23 -1.91
N ARG A 309 -12.06 1.90 -2.99
CA ARG A 309 -10.73 1.65 -3.56
C ARG A 309 -9.62 1.98 -2.55
N PRO A 310 -8.59 1.12 -2.46
CA PRO A 310 -7.49 1.31 -1.53
C PRO A 310 -6.60 2.47 -1.99
N ILE A 311 -5.99 3.15 -1.01
CA ILE A 311 -5.05 4.25 -1.22
C ILE A 311 -3.75 3.99 -0.45
N ASP A 312 -2.65 3.84 -1.20
CA ASP A 312 -1.32 3.71 -0.64
C ASP A 312 -0.38 4.71 -1.32
N LEU A 313 -0.27 5.90 -0.74
CA LEU A 313 0.61 6.95 -1.26
C LEU A 313 2.08 6.55 -1.22
N ILE A 314 2.51 5.77 -0.21
CA ILE A 314 3.91 5.36 -0.07
C ILE A 314 4.30 4.47 -1.25
N LYS A 315 3.46 3.48 -1.58
CA LYS A 315 3.69 2.60 -2.73
C LYS A 315 3.54 3.35 -4.05
N ASN A 316 2.54 4.23 -4.18
CA ASN A 316 2.38 5.06 -5.38
C ASN A 316 3.65 5.84 -5.71
N PHE A 317 4.26 6.52 -4.73
CA PHE A 317 5.47 7.30 -4.99
C PHE A 317 6.76 6.49 -5.02
N SER A 318 6.78 5.23 -4.55
CA SER A 318 8.01 4.41 -4.56
C SER A 318 8.63 4.19 -5.95
N HIS A 319 7.85 4.40 -7.02
CA HIS A 319 8.27 4.23 -8.42
C HIS A 319 8.68 5.54 -9.11
N ILE A 320 8.50 6.70 -8.45
CA ILE A 320 8.85 8.03 -8.96
C ILE A 320 9.86 8.64 -7.99
N ASN A 321 10.85 9.41 -8.48
CA ASN A 321 11.81 10.06 -7.59
C ASN A 321 11.09 10.95 -6.57
N HIS A 322 11.22 10.61 -5.28
CA HIS A 322 10.68 11.37 -4.17
C HIS A 322 11.39 12.73 -4.06
N GLY A 323 10.63 13.82 -4.06
CA GLY A 323 11.12 15.16 -3.75
C GLY A 323 10.62 15.66 -2.39
N ARG A 324 11.03 16.88 -2.04
CA ARG A 324 10.59 17.58 -0.82
C ARG A 324 9.06 17.77 -0.75
N GLN A 325 8.39 17.86 -1.90
CA GLN A 325 6.93 17.97 -2.01
C GLN A 325 6.24 16.69 -1.51
N GLU A 326 6.67 15.53 -2.04
CA GLU A 326 6.11 14.23 -1.69
C GLU A 326 6.44 13.84 -0.25
N GLU A 327 7.63 14.19 0.25
CA GLU A 327 8.05 13.89 1.63
C GLU A 327 7.10 14.50 2.67
N LYS A 328 6.72 15.78 2.50
CA LYS A 328 5.76 16.43 3.39
C LYS A 328 4.39 15.76 3.34
N MET A 329 3.91 15.44 2.14
CA MET A 329 2.63 14.74 1.96
C MET A 329 2.64 13.34 2.59
N LEU A 330 3.71 12.56 2.38
CA LEU A 330 3.87 11.21 2.94
C LEU A 330 3.96 11.25 4.47
N THR A 331 4.60 12.28 5.02
CA THR A 331 4.68 12.51 6.47
C THR A 331 3.27 12.71 7.05
N ILE A 332 2.45 13.58 6.45
CA ILE A 332 1.07 13.84 6.87
C ILE A 332 0.16 12.61 6.66
N TRP A 333 0.40 11.85 5.58
CA TRP A 333 -0.37 10.63 5.25
C TRP A 333 -0.08 9.45 6.18
N ASN A 334 1.06 9.47 6.88
CA ASN A 334 1.49 8.34 7.69
C ASN A 334 0.42 7.91 8.70
N CYS A 335 0.07 6.61 8.67
CA CYS A 335 -0.98 5.98 9.46
C CYS A 335 -2.42 6.50 9.23
N CYS A 336 -2.70 7.39 8.28
CA CYS A 336 -4.06 7.89 8.02
C CYS A 336 -5.04 6.77 7.66
N GLU A 337 -4.64 5.83 6.80
CA GLU A 337 -5.47 4.69 6.41
C GLU A 337 -5.79 3.79 7.62
N MET A 338 -4.80 3.57 8.49
CA MET A 338 -4.99 2.83 9.75
C MET A 338 -5.93 3.57 10.70
N TYR A 339 -5.82 4.89 10.78
CA TYR A 339 -6.70 5.74 11.57
C TYR A 339 -8.15 5.66 11.07
N TYR A 340 -8.36 5.70 9.76
CA TYR A 340 -9.66 5.51 9.12
C TYR A 340 -10.26 4.12 9.46
N MET A 341 -9.52 3.04 9.26
CA MET A 341 -10.00 1.68 9.56
C MET A 341 -10.36 1.50 11.03
N ARG A 342 -9.56 2.05 11.95
CA ARG A 342 -9.86 2.04 13.38
C ARG A 342 -11.10 2.87 13.71
N SER A 343 -11.34 3.97 13.01
CA SER A 343 -12.56 4.78 13.19
C SER A 343 -13.81 3.98 12.78
N GLN A 344 -13.72 3.19 11.72
CA GLN A 344 -14.76 2.26 11.31
C GLN A 344 -15.03 1.19 12.39
N ILE A 345 -13.99 0.54 12.92
CA ILE A 345 -14.13 -0.41 14.03
C ILE A 345 -14.77 0.23 15.26
N ARG A 346 -14.38 1.47 15.61
CA ARG A 346 -14.96 2.18 16.75
C ARG A 346 -16.44 2.48 16.58
N ILE A 347 -16.91 2.63 15.34
CA ILE A 347 -18.34 2.78 15.05
C ILE A 347 -19.05 1.45 15.31
N ASP A 348 -18.50 0.31 14.91
CA ASP A 348 -19.08 -1.00 15.22
C ASP A 348 -19.17 -1.26 16.73
N VAL A 349 -18.12 -0.85 17.47
CA VAL A 349 -18.10 -0.88 18.94
C VAL A 349 -19.16 0.04 19.53
N LEU A 350 -19.30 1.26 19.01
CA LEU A 350 -20.33 2.21 19.44
C LEU A 350 -21.73 1.67 19.17
N GLU A 351 -21.98 1.10 17.99
CA GLU A 351 -23.27 0.51 17.64
C GLU A 351 -23.63 -0.64 18.57
N THR A 352 -22.67 -1.52 18.86
CA THR A 352 -22.84 -2.61 19.83
C THR A 352 -23.14 -2.07 21.24
N ALA A 353 -22.41 -1.05 21.69
CA ALA A 353 -22.64 -0.42 22.99
C ALA A 353 -24.02 0.25 23.07
N LEU A 354 -24.52 0.83 21.97
CA LEU A 354 -25.83 1.47 21.88
C LEU A 354 -26.99 0.48 21.78
N GLN A 355 -26.75 -0.83 21.64
CA GLN A 355 -27.79 -1.86 21.79
C GLN A 355 -28.21 -2.00 23.26
N ASN A 356 -27.29 -1.81 24.21
CA ASN A 356 -27.53 -1.86 25.65
C ASN A 356 -27.03 -0.57 26.33
N PRO A 357 -27.69 0.59 26.06
CA PRO A 357 -27.21 1.89 26.54
C PRO A 357 -27.49 2.09 28.04
N SER A 358 -26.74 3.01 28.66
CA SER A 358 -27.09 3.50 30.01
C SER A 358 -28.46 4.16 30.00
N LYS A 359 -29.22 3.93 31.08
CA LYS A 359 -30.54 4.55 31.30
C LYS A 359 -30.46 6.08 31.32
N ASP A 360 -29.30 6.64 31.66
CA ASP A 360 -29.09 8.09 31.75
C ASP A 360 -29.02 8.77 30.39
N LEU A 361 -28.69 8.06 29.30
CA LEU A 361 -28.47 8.69 28.00
C LEU A 361 -29.78 9.17 27.35
N GLY A 362 -30.85 8.38 27.46
CA GLY A 362 -32.15 8.66 26.86
C GLY A 362 -32.23 8.44 25.33
N PRO A 363 -33.42 8.15 24.78
CA PRO A 363 -33.60 7.73 23.38
C PRO A 363 -33.19 8.80 22.37
N GLN A 364 -33.45 10.08 22.65
CA GLN A 364 -33.10 11.18 21.74
C GLN A 364 -31.60 11.35 21.56
N ASN A 365 -30.82 11.18 22.64
CA ASN A 365 -29.36 11.27 22.54
C ASN A 365 -28.77 10.03 21.87
N ILE A 366 -29.38 8.85 22.02
CA ILE A 366 -28.99 7.64 21.28
C ILE A 366 -29.11 7.87 19.78
N GLU A 367 -30.24 8.41 19.30
CA GLU A 367 -30.41 8.75 17.89
C GLU A 367 -29.39 9.80 17.41
N ARG A 368 -29.11 10.82 18.23
CA ARG A 368 -28.09 11.83 17.90
C ARG A 368 -26.71 11.22 17.79
N CYS A 369 -26.30 10.38 18.75
CA CYS A 369 -25.02 9.68 18.70
C CYS A 369 -24.87 8.87 17.42
N LYS A 370 -25.87 8.03 17.09
CA LYS A 370 -25.88 7.23 15.85
C LYS A 370 -25.81 8.10 14.60
N GLY A 371 -26.64 9.14 14.55
CA GLY A 371 -26.74 10.01 13.39
C GLY A 371 -25.46 10.83 13.14
N PHE A 372 -24.89 11.45 14.17
CA PHE A 372 -23.68 12.23 14.01
C PHE A 372 -22.47 11.37 13.62
N SER A 373 -22.31 10.19 14.25
CA SER A 373 -21.21 9.28 13.90
C SER A 373 -21.36 8.73 12.48
N ALA A 374 -22.58 8.36 12.07
CA ALA A 374 -22.85 7.87 10.73
C ALA A 374 -22.57 8.94 9.65
N HIS A 375 -23.04 10.18 9.85
CA HIS A 375 -22.80 11.27 8.89
C HIS A 375 -21.30 11.63 8.81
N LEU A 376 -20.58 11.63 9.93
CA LEU A 376 -19.14 11.87 9.92
C LEU A 376 -18.38 10.77 9.16
N LEU A 377 -18.74 9.50 9.36
CA LEU A 377 -18.16 8.39 8.61
C LEU A 377 -18.45 8.51 7.11
N SER A 378 -19.69 8.85 6.76
CA SER A 378 -20.10 9.07 5.37
C SER A 378 -19.29 10.19 4.69
N LEU A 379 -19.10 11.32 5.37
CA LEU A 379 -18.22 12.40 4.88
C LEU A 379 -16.77 11.94 4.72
N ALA A 380 -16.23 11.18 5.68
CA ALA A 380 -14.88 10.63 5.59
C ALA A 380 -14.73 9.63 4.42
N GLN A 381 -15.75 8.80 4.18
CA GLN A 381 -15.81 7.86 3.05
C GLN A 381 -15.86 8.60 1.72
N HIS A 382 -16.70 9.62 1.61
CA HIS A 382 -16.76 10.48 0.43
C HIS A 382 -15.41 11.17 0.18
N GLN A 383 -14.80 11.75 1.21
CA GLN A 383 -13.48 12.37 1.09
C GLN A 383 -12.40 11.35 0.69
N LYS A 384 -12.44 10.12 1.21
CA LYS A 384 -11.53 9.05 0.82
C LYS A 384 -11.67 8.71 -0.67
N GLN A 385 -12.90 8.59 -1.19
CA GLN A 385 -13.14 8.35 -2.62
C GLN A 385 -12.53 9.47 -3.48
N GLN A 386 -12.77 10.73 -3.09
CA GLN A 386 -12.19 11.90 -3.78
C GLN A 386 -10.66 11.93 -3.72
N LEU A 387 -10.08 11.58 -2.57
CA LEU A 387 -8.64 11.52 -2.38
C LEU A 387 -8.01 10.40 -3.22
N THR A 388 -8.69 9.25 -3.33
CA THR A 388 -8.25 8.16 -4.21
C THR A 388 -8.19 8.61 -5.66
N GLN A 389 -9.20 9.33 -6.16
CA GLN A 389 -9.16 9.90 -7.52
C GLN A 389 -8.05 10.95 -7.65
N SER A 390 -8.00 11.92 -6.73
CA SER A 390 -7.04 13.03 -6.78
C SER A 390 -5.58 12.57 -6.71
N SER A 391 -5.28 11.62 -5.82
CA SER A 391 -3.94 11.07 -5.66
C SER A 391 -3.46 10.31 -6.90
N ARG A 392 -4.37 9.66 -7.61
CA ARG A 392 -4.08 8.99 -8.89
C ARG A 392 -3.85 9.98 -10.01
N LEU A 393 -4.69 11.01 -10.13
CA LEU A 393 -4.48 12.09 -11.08
C LEU A 393 -3.11 12.76 -10.85
N TYR A 394 -2.79 13.08 -9.59
CA TYR A 394 -1.48 13.61 -9.22
C TYR A 394 -0.34 12.64 -9.59
N TYR A 395 -0.49 11.34 -9.31
CA TYR A 395 0.48 10.33 -9.72
C TYR A 395 0.68 10.30 -11.24
N TYR A 396 -0.39 10.30 -12.04
CA TYR A 396 -0.31 10.29 -13.50
C TYR A 396 0.31 11.56 -14.06
N LEU A 397 -0.01 12.73 -13.49
CA LEU A 397 0.66 13.98 -13.88
C LEU A 397 2.15 13.94 -13.58
N ARG A 398 2.56 13.42 -12.42
CA ARG A 398 3.98 13.25 -12.08
C ARG A 398 4.66 12.22 -12.98
N TYR A 399 3.96 11.15 -13.32
CA TYR A 399 4.40 10.14 -14.27
C TYR A 399 4.65 10.73 -15.65
N TYR A 400 3.68 11.47 -16.20
CA TYR A 400 3.81 12.11 -17.51
C TYR A 400 4.88 13.20 -17.52
N LEU A 401 4.99 13.99 -16.45
CA LEU A 401 6.05 14.99 -16.31
C LEU A 401 7.44 14.33 -16.35
N LEU A 402 7.61 13.19 -15.68
CA LEU A 402 8.86 12.43 -15.71
C LEU A 402 9.17 11.90 -17.11
N GLN A 403 8.18 11.29 -17.77
CA GLN A 403 8.31 10.78 -19.15
C GLN A 403 8.67 11.90 -20.12
N MET A 404 8.00 13.04 -20.05
CA MET A 404 8.29 14.20 -20.91
C MET A 404 9.69 14.76 -20.68
N ASN A 405 10.13 14.87 -19.43
CA ASN A 405 11.48 15.34 -19.13
C ASN A 405 12.55 14.40 -19.71
N GLU A 406 12.38 13.09 -19.56
CA GLU A 406 13.33 12.11 -20.11
C GLU A 406 13.29 12.06 -21.63
N PHE A 407 12.11 12.22 -22.23
CA PHE A 407 11.98 12.33 -23.68
C PHE A 407 12.73 13.56 -24.21
N CYS A 408 12.68 14.69 -23.50
CA CYS A 408 13.44 15.89 -23.86
C CYS A 408 14.95 15.78 -23.64
N GLU A 409 15.39 14.95 -22.69
CA GLU A 409 16.82 14.76 -22.36
C GLU A 409 17.46 13.57 -23.11
N GLY A 410 16.65 12.68 -23.69
CA GLY A 410 17.11 11.48 -24.39
C GLY A 410 17.75 11.76 -25.76
N THR A 411 18.81 11.02 -26.06
CA THR A 411 19.51 11.07 -27.37
C THR A 411 19.12 9.91 -28.28
N ASP A 412 18.97 8.71 -27.72
CA ASP A 412 18.65 7.48 -28.43
C ASP A 412 17.31 6.93 -27.94
N PHE A 413 16.52 6.40 -28.88
CA PHE A 413 15.15 5.96 -28.65
C PHE A 413 14.93 4.54 -29.18
N LEU A 414 14.10 3.76 -28.46
CA LEU A 414 13.67 2.43 -28.87
C LEU A 414 12.15 2.36 -28.98
N HIS A 415 11.64 1.72 -30.04
CA HIS A 415 10.21 1.44 -30.15
C HIS A 415 9.74 0.51 -29.02
N ILE A 416 8.55 0.75 -28.50
CA ILE A 416 8.02 -0.02 -27.36
C ILE A 416 7.79 -1.49 -27.67
N ASP A 417 7.40 -1.83 -28.91
CA ASP A 417 7.23 -3.21 -29.33
C ASP A 417 8.56 -3.97 -29.37
N LEU A 418 9.63 -3.32 -29.83
CA LEU A 418 10.96 -3.89 -29.80
C LEU A 418 11.43 -4.09 -28.35
N THR A 419 11.18 -3.10 -27.48
CA THR A 419 11.45 -3.21 -26.04
C THR A 419 10.69 -4.38 -25.40
N ASN A 420 9.41 -4.56 -25.74
CA ASN A 420 8.59 -5.68 -25.26
C ASN A 420 9.12 -7.02 -25.77
N SER A 421 9.58 -7.08 -27.03
CA SER A 421 10.17 -8.26 -27.65
C SER A 421 11.49 -8.64 -26.96
N ILE A 422 12.35 -7.66 -26.67
CA ILE A 422 13.57 -7.88 -25.88
C ILE A 422 13.22 -8.41 -24.48
N MET A 423 12.26 -7.79 -23.78
CA MET A 423 11.85 -8.29 -22.46
C MET A 423 11.28 -9.72 -22.50
N ALA A 424 10.53 -10.07 -23.55
CA ALA A 424 10.03 -11.43 -23.74
C ALA A 424 11.19 -12.43 -23.97
N PHE A 425 12.16 -12.06 -24.82
CA PHE A 425 13.39 -12.83 -25.02
C PHE A 425 14.14 -13.06 -23.70
N LEU A 426 14.32 -12.02 -22.86
CA LEU A 426 15.02 -12.14 -21.59
C LEU A 426 14.32 -13.10 -20.61
N LYS A 427 12.98 -13.09 -20.59
CA LYS A 427 12.19 -14.06 -19.80
C LYS A 427 12.40 -15.48 -20.31
N ASN A 428 12.32 -15.68 -21.62
CA ASN A 428 12.53 -16.99 -22.24
C ASN A 428 13.96 -17.50 -22.01
N ALA A 429 14.96 -16.65 -22.17
CA ALA A 429 16.36 -16.97 -21.86
C ALA A 429 16.52 -17.38 -20.39
N THR A 430 15.90 -16.65 -19.46
CA THR A 430 15.93 -16.99 -18.02
C THR A 430 15.32 -18.36 -17.74
N VAL A 431 14.18 -18.68 -18.35
CA VAL A 431 13.54 -19.99 -18.21
C VAL A 431 14.43 -21.10 -18.76
N VAL A 432 14.95 -20.95 -19.97
CA VAL A 432 15.82 -21.94 -20.63
C VAL A 432 17.11 -22.13 -19.83
N MET A 433 17.77 -21.06 -19.39
CA MET A 433 18.97 -21.15 -18.56
C MET A 433 18.73 -21.93 -17.26
N ASN A 434 17.57 -21.74 -16.61
CA ASN A 434 17.21 -22.51 -15.42
C ASN A 434 16.94 -23.99 -15.74
N GLN A 435 16.38 -24.30 -16.91
CA GLN A 435 16.24 -25.69 -17.36
C GLN A 435 17.61 -26.37 -17.57
N TYR A 436 18.57 -25.70 -18.23
CA TYR A 436 19.92 -26.23 -18.36
C TYR A 436 20.64 -26.36 -17.02
N LYS A 437 20.38 -25.46 -16.06
CA LYS A 437 20.88 -25.60 -14.69
C LYS A 437 20.33 -26.85 -13.99
N ILE A 438 19.06 -27.20 -14.23
CA ILE A 438 18.49 -28.46 -13.73
C ILE A 438 19.22 -29.64 -14.37
N ILE A 439 19.41 -29.65 -15.69
CA ILE A 439 20.15 -30.72 -16.40
C ILE A 439 21.55 -30.89 -15.82
N LEU A 440 22.31 -29.81 -15.67
CA LEU A 440 23.66 -29.86 -15.08
C LEU A 440 23.67 -30.36 -13.64
N ASN A 441 22.63 -30.05 -12.85
CA ASN A 441 22.53 -30.53 -11.48
C ASN A 441 22.14 -32.01 -11.38
N THR A 442 21.63 -32.60 -12.47
CA THR A 442 21.42 -34.05 -12.58
C THR A 442 22.68 -34.83 -13.00
N CYS A 443 23.77 -34.14 -13.34
CA CYS A 443 25.04 -34.82 -13.59
C CYS A 443 25.48 -35.61 -12.35
N PRO A 444 25.94 -36.85 -12.52
CA PRO A 444 26.45 -37.67 -11.43
C PRO A 444 27.75 -37.10 -10.87
N SER A 445 28.02 -37.35 -9.60
CA SER A 445 29.32 -37.09 -8.97
C SER A 445 30.30 -38.20 -9.38
N GLU A 446 31.60 -37.92 -9.45
CA GLU A 446 32.60 -38.95 -9.80
C GLU A 446 32.53 -40.18 -8.86
N ASP A 447 32.17 -39.96 -7.59
CA ASP A 447 32.01 -41.01 -6.58
C ASP A 447 30.77 -41.90 -6.76
N ASP A 448 29.75 -41.46 -7.53
CA ASP A 448 28.47 -42.17 -7.67
C ASP A 448 28.61 -43.49 -8.48
N PHE A 449 29.69 -43.65 -9.23
CA PHE A 449 29.99 -44.85 -10.03
C PHE A 449 31.11 -45.72 -9.45
N ALA A 450 31.64 -45.39 -8.27
CA ALA A 450 32.70 -46.16 -7.62
C ALA A 450 32.24 -47.55 -7.12
N SER A 451 30.93 -47.84 -7.11
CA SER A 451 30.42 -49.20 -6.90
C SER A 451 30.56 -50.02 -8.18
N GLY A 452 31.55 -50.90 -8.25
CA GLY A 452 31.94 -51.68 -9.44
C GLY A 452 30.95 -52.74 -9.96
N THR A 453 29.66 -52.42 -10.07
CA THR A 453 28.63 -53.37 -10.53
C THR A 453 27.81 -52.92 -11.74
N ILE A 454 28.06 -51.76 -12.33
CA ILE A 454 27.34 -51.32 -13.54
C ILE A 454 28.34 -50.79 -14.57
N GLU A 455 28.58 -51.55 -15.64
CA GLU A 455 29.17 -51.02 -16.87
C GLU A 455 28.18 -50.04 -17.48
N VAL A 456 28.34 -48.74 -17.19
CA VAL A 456 27.57 -47.70 -17.86
C VAL A 456 28.17 -47.52 -19.27
N PRO A 457 27.41 -47.72 -20.35
CA PRO A 457 27.90 -47.43 -21.69
C PRO A 457 28.17 -45.93 -21.82
N VAL A 458 29.45 -45.55 -21.77
CA VAL A 458 29.89 -44.18 -22.01
C VAL A 458 29.85 -43.96 -23.52
N LEU A 459 28.84 -43.23 -23.99
CA LEU A 459 28.78 -42.75 -25.37
C LEU A 459 29.99 -41.83 -25.60
N LYS A 460 30.80 -42.14 -26.63
CA LYS A 460 31.93 -41.27 -27.00
C LYS A 460 31.39 -39.92 -27.45
N PHE A 461 31.65 -38.89 -26.66
CA PHE A 461 31.42 -37.49 -27.06
C PHE A 461 32.38 -37.08 -28.18
N GLY A 462 32.07 -35.99 -28.88
CA GLY A 462 32.89 -35.46 -29.97
C GLY A 462 34.29 -35.04 -29.51
N ALA A 463 35.07 -34.42 -30.41
CA ALA A 463 36.51 -34.15 -30.22
C ALA A 463 36.92 -33.18 -29.07
N LYS A 464 36.00 -32.77 -28.18
CA LYS A 464 36.27 -31.96 -26.97
C LYS A 464 35.84 -32.71 -25.71
N GLU A 465 36.55 -32.52 -24.60
CA GLU A 465 36.10 -33.00 -23.27
C GLU A 465 34.72 -32.39 -22.95
N GLY A 466 33.68 -33.22 -22.97
CA GLY A 466 32.31 -32.82 -22.68
C GLY A 466 32.01 -32.79 -21.18
N ILE A 467 30.78 -32.40 -20.82
CA ILE A 467 30.32 -32.35 -19.44
C ILE A 467 30.04 -33.78 -18.95
N CYS A 468 31.00 -34.40 -18.25
CA CYS A 468 30.89 -35.78 -17.77
C CYS A 468 30.37 -35.87 -16.32
N TYR A 469 30.97 -35.10 -15.40
CA TYR A 469 30.69 -35.17 -13.97
C TYR A 469 30.33 -33.81 -13.38
N LYS A 470 29.53 -33.85 -12.31
CA LYS A 470 29.27 -32.70 -11.46
C LYS A 470 30.59 -32.22 -10.83
N TYR A 471 30.81 -30.91 -10.82
CA TYR A 471 32.04 -30.26 -10.33
C TYR A 471 33.31 -30.47 -11.17
N SER A 472 33.23 -31.10 -12.35
CA SER A 472 34.33 -31.07 -13.33
C SER A 472 34.64 -29.63 -13.77
N ASN A 473 35.81 -29.41 -14.37
CA ASN A 473 36.18 -28.10 -14.93
C ASN A 473 35.16 -27.63 -15.97
N CYS A 474 34.80 -28.50 -16.93
CA CYS A 474 33.78 -28.21 -17.94
C CYS A 474 32.41 -27.92 -17.33
N TRP A 475 32.00 -28.66 -16.28
CA TRP A 475 30.75 -28.39 -15.56
C TRP A 475 30.78 -27.01 -14.89
N SER A 476 31.89 -26.67 -14.24
CA SER A 476 32.08 -25.41 -13.52
C SER A 476 32.09 -24.21 -14.47
N GLU A 477 32.78 -24.34 -15.61
CA GLU A 477 32.77 -23.35 -16.69
C GLU A 477 31.36 -23.18 -17.27
N THR A 478 30.63 -24.27 -17.52
CA THR A 478 29.27 -24.22 -18.07
C THR A 478 28.28 -23.58 -17.09
N ILE A 479 28.36 -23.91 -15.80
CA ILE A 479 27.58 -23.25 -14.73
C ILE A 479 27.92 -21.76 -14.65
N ALA A 480 29.20 -21.40 -14.76
CA ALA A 480 29.64 -20.01 -14.75
C ALA A 480 29.08 -19.25 -15.95
N LEU A 481 29.08 -19.85 -17.15
CA LEU A 481 28.45 -19.28 -18.35
C LEU A 481 26.94 -19.05 -18.15
N ILE A 482 26.20 -20.04 -17.64
CA ILE A 482 24.76 -19.91 -17.36
C ILE A 482 24.49 -18.79 -16.35
N ASN A 483 25.24 -18.74 -15.25
CA ASN A 483 25.09 -17.68 -14.26
C ASN A 483 25.46 -16.30 -14.82
N GLY A 484 26.46 -16.23 -15.72
CA GLY A 484 26.83 -15.02 -16.45
C GLY A 484 25.69 -14.51 -17.35
N ILE A 485 25.09 -15.40 -18.15
CA ILE A 485 23.91 -15.09 -18.99
C ILE A 485 22.77 -14.58 -18.12
N LEU A 486 22.42 -15.28 -17.03
CA LEU A 486 21.36 -14.86 -16.10
C LEU A 486 21.63 -13.47 -15.51
N THR A 487 22.90 -13.18 -15.18
CA THR A 487 23.31 -11.88 -14.62
C THR A 487 23.14 -10.76 -15.65
N ILE A 488 23.60 -10.96 -16.89
CA ILE A 488 23.45 -9.97 -17.96
C ILE A 488 21.98 -9.79 -18.32
N CYS A 489 21.21 -10.86 -18.45
CA CYS A 489 19.77 -10.80 -18.72
C CYS A 489 19.01 -10.02 -17.64
N ARG A 490 19.39 -10.19 -16.36
CA ARG A 490 18.84 -9.41 -15.24
C ARG A 490 19.25 -7.95 -15.33
N LYS A 491 20.52 -7.65 -15.66
CA LYS A 491 21.01 -6.27 -15.86
C LYS A 491 20.19 -5.55 -16.95
N ILE A 492 20.04 -6.18 -18.12
CA ILE A 492 19.25 -5.63 -19.23
C ILE A 492 17.77 -5.46 -18.82
N SER A 493 17.19 -6.46 -18.16
CA SER A 493 15.79 -6.39 -17.73
C SER A 493 15.55 -5.22 -16.79
N VAL A 494 16.44 -5.00 -15.81
CA VAL A 494 16.35 -3.87 -14.87
C VAL A 494 16.51 -2.53 -15.59
N LEU A 495 17.45 -2.42 -16.54
CA LEU A 495 17.63 -1.21 -17.35
C LEU A 495 16.36 -0.90 -18.14
N LEU A 496 15.84 -1.85 -18.93
CA LEU A 496 14.66 -1.62 -19.76
C LEU A 496 13.39 -1.39 -18.93
N GLN A 497 13.25 -2.03 -17.77
CA GLN A 497 12.16 -1.72 -16.83
C GLN A 497 12.26 -0.29 -16.30
N LYS A 498 13.47 0.17 -15.95
CA LYS A 498 13.72 1.55 -15.52
C LYS A 498 13.48 2.57 -16.64
N CYS A 499 13.76 2.24 -17.89
CA CYS A 499 13.47 3.12 -19.03
C CYS A 499 11.97 3.14 -19.37
N LYS A 500 11.32 1.97 -19.40
CA LYS A 500 9.89 1.86 -19.71
C LYS A 500 9.02 2.56 -18.66
N LYS A 501 9.43 2.53 -17.39
CA LYS A 501 8.69 3.04 -16.23
C LYS A 501 7.20 2.77 -16.38
N SER A 502 6.82 1.51 -16.43
CA SER A 502 5.39 1.17 -16.54
C SER A 502 4.64 1.72 -15.32
N ALA A 503 3.55 2.45 -15.55
CA ALA A 503 2.62 2.76 -14.48
C ALA A 503 2.09 1.44 -13.89
N PRO A 504 2.23 1.20 -12.58
CA PRO A 504 1.96 -0.10 -11.96
C PRO A 504 0.47 -0.47 -11.97
N ALA A 505 -0.43 0.52 -11.99
CA ALA A 505 -1.86 0.34 -12.16
C ALA A 505 -2.39 1.37 -13.15
N VAL A 506 -3.25 0.92 -14.07
CA VAL A 506 -3.73 1.72 -15.21
C VAL A 506 -5.25 1.67 -15.19
N GLU A 507 -5.89 2.63 -14.56
CA GLU A 507 -7.36 2.75 -14.54
C GLU A 507 -7.88 3.54 -15.73
N TYR A 508 -7.07 4.45 -16.24
CA TYR A 508 -7.33 5.23 -17.44
C TYR A 508 -6.55 4.67 -18.61
N ASP A 509 -7.04 4.88 -19.84
CA ASP A 509 -6.27 4.60 -21.04
C ASP A 509 -5.10 5.58 -21.14
N LEU A 510 -3.97 5.22 -20.52
CA LEU A 510 -2.79 6.05 -20.53
C LEU A 510 -2.25 6.16 -21.94
N VAL A 511 -1.87 7.38 -22.33
CA VAL A 511 -1.02 7.61 -23.49
C VAL A 511 0.33 6.93 -23.22
N VAL A 512 0.55 5.79 -23.88
CA VAL A 512 1.82 5.08 -23.82
C VAL A 512 2.73 5.65 -24.91
N PRO A 513 3.96 6.08 -24.57
CA PRO A 513 4.88 6.58 -25.57
C PRO A 513 5.24 5.44 -26.54
N GLN A 514 5.21 5.73 -27.84
CA GLN A 514 5.63 4.77 -28.88
C GLN A 514 7.13 4.48 -28.79
N PHE A 515 7.91 5.45 -28.33
CA PHE A 515 9.36 5.40 -28.21
C PHE A 515 9.80 5.70 -26.79
N ILE A 516 10.78 4.93 -26.30
CA ILE A 516 11.34 5.05 -24.96
C ILE A 516 12.79 5.52 -25.08
N PRO A 517 13.21 6.57 -24.35
CA PRO A 517 14.61 7.00 -24.33
C PRO A 517 15.49 5.97 -23.62
N VAL A 518 16.64 5.65 -24.21
CA VAL A 518 17.61 4.69 -23.66
C VAL A 518 18.97 5.36 -23.54
N PRO A 519 19.38 5.82 -22.35
CA PRO A 519 20.62 6.60 -22.17
C PRO A 519 21.89 5.81 -22.51
N ASP A 520 21.92 4.49 -22.25
CA ASP A 520 23.07 3.62 -22.49
C ASP A 520 22.82 2.64 -23.65
N PHE A 521 22.33 3.15 -24.79
CA PHE A 521 21.96 2.30 -25.94
C PHE A 521 23.14 1.45 -26.47
N THR A 522 24.36 1.99 -26.44
CA THR A 522 25.58 1.25 -26.82
C THR A 522 25.90 0.11 -25.87
N ASP A 523 25.74 0.30 -24.55
CA ASP A 523 25.92 -0.77 -23.55
C ASP A 523 24.82 -1.83 -23.69
N LEU A 524 23.58 -1.44 -23.99
CA LEU A 524 22.49 -2.38 -24.27
C LEU A 524 22.85 -3.32 -25.43
N LEU A 525 23.29 -2.78 -26.58
CA LEU A 525 23.72 -3.58 -27.72
C LEU A 525 24.89 -4.48 -27.37
N LYS A 526 25.90 -3.97 -26.65
CA LYS A 526 27.05 -4.76 -26.20
C LYS A 526 26.64 -5.93 -25.31
N ASN A 527 25.73 -5.70 -24.36
CA ASN A 527 25.23 -6.74 -23.46
C ASN A 527 24.42 -7.80 -24.21
N LEU A 528 23.58 -7.40 -25.19
CA LEU A 528 22.84 -8.35 -26.04
C LEU A 528 23.79 -9.21 -26.89
N SER A 529 24.83 -8.60 -27.48
CA SER A 529 25.87 -9.34 -28.20
C SER A 529 26.62 -10.31 -27.29
N SER A 530 26.97 -9.90 -26.07
CA SER A 530 27.59 -10.80 -25.09
C SER A 530 26.69 -11.99 -24.74
N VAL A 531 25.38 -11.78 -24.59
CA VAL A 531 24.42 -12.88 -24.36
C VAL A 531 24.38 -13.83 -25.56
N LYS A 532 24.37 -13.30 -26.78
CA LYS A 532 24.44 -14.09 -28.03
C LYS A 532 25.68 -14.99 -28.05
N ASP A 533 26.85 -14.42 -27.73
CA ASP A 533 28.12 -15.13 -27.78
C ASP A 533 28.21 -16.20 -26.68
N SER A 534 27.75 -15.89 -25.46
CA SER A 534 27.70 -16.85 -24.36
C SER A 534 26.71 -18.00 -24.61
N ILE A 535 25.58 -17.75 -25.27
CA ILE A 535 24.65 -18.82 -25.70
C ILE A 535 25.32 -19.71 -26.76
N GLY A 536 26.12 -19.14 -27.66
CA GLY A 536 26.91 -19.90 -28.63
C GLY A 536 27.92 -20.83 -27.96
N GLN A 537 28.69 -20.32 -26.99
CA GLN A 537 29.64 -21.12 -26.20
C GLN A 537 28.94 -22.23 -25.40
N LEU A 538 27.75 -21.94 -24.86
CA LEU A 538 26.93 -22.94 -24.18
C LEU A 538 26.47 -24.04 -25.16
N SER A 539 26.09 -23.69 -26.39
CA SER A 539 25.70 -24.68 -27.40
C SER A 539 26.87 -25.60 -27.78
N GLU A 540 28.10 -25.06 -27.85
CA GLU A 540 29.31 -25.84 -28.06
C GLU A 540 29.60 -26.80 -26.89
N ALA A 541 29.40 -26.37 -25.63
CA ALA A 541 29.60 -27.22 -24.46
C ALA A 541 28.65 -28.44 -24.41
N PHE A 542 27.52 -28.36 -25.11
CA PHE A 542 26.53 -29.43 -25.26
C PHE A 542 26.60 -30.15 -26.63
N ASP A 543 27.72 -30.02 -27.36
CA ASP A 543 27.99 -30.72 -28.64
C ASP A 543 26.95 -30.49 -29.75
N ASN A 544 26.20 -29.37 -29.72
CA ASN A 544 25.21 -29.00 -30.74
C ASN A 544 24.21 -30.12 -31.11
N ASN A 545 23.82 -30.94 -30.13
CA ASN A 545 22.90 -32.05 -30.33
C ASN A 545 21.42 -31.60 -30.30
N SER A 546 20.47 -32.53 -30.42
CA SER A 546 19.02 -32.22 -30.39
C SER A 546 18.55 -31.50 -29.12
N THR A 547 19.27 -31.61 -28.00
CA THR A 547 18.97 -30.90 -26.76
C THR A 547 19.29 -29.41 -26.86
N THR A 548 20.18 -28.98 -27.78
CA THR A 548 20.57 -27.57 -27.99
C THR A 548 19.59 -26.77 -28.87
N ARG A 549 18.46 -27.36 -29.27
CA ARG A 549 17.44 -26.68 -30.10
C ARG A 549 16.91 -25.39 -29.47
N SER A 550 16.75 -25.36 -28.13
CA SER A 550 16.32 -24.16 -27.42
C SER A 550 17.39 -23.07 -27.42
N LEU A 551 18.67 -23.44 -27.32
CA LEU A 551 19.80 -22.50 -27.41
C LEU A 551 19.95 -21.91 -28.80
N THR A 552 19.88 -22.75 -29.84
CA THR A 552 19.94 -22.28 -31.24
C THR A 552 18.75 -21.37 -31.59
N TRP A 553 17.57 -21.65 -31.06
CA TRP A 553 16.42 -20.74 -31.17
C TRP A 553 16.68 -19.40 -30.49
N LEU A 554 17.14 -19.37 -29.24
CA LEU A 554 17.47 -18.13 -28.54
C LEU A 554 18.56 -17.32 -29.26
N GLN A 555 19.58 -17.99 -29.82
CA GLN A 555 20.66 -17.33 -30.55
C GLN A 555 20.17 -16.65 -31.84
N LYS A 556 19.21 -17.27 -32.55
CA LYS A 556 18.54 -16.66 -33.71
C LYS A 556 17.69 -15.47 -33.30
N GLU A 557 16.89 -15.63 -32.23
CA GLU A 557 16.01 -14.57 -31.71
C GLU A 557 16.81 -13.33 -31.31
N VAL A 558 17.89 -13.49 -30.54
CA VAL A 558 18.71 -12.35 -30.09
C VAL A 558 19.44 -11.68 -31.26
N THR A 559 19.85 -12.43 -32.29
CA THR A 559 20.48 -11.87 -33.49
C THR A 559 19.52 -10.96 -34.24
N LYS A 560 18.28 -11.42 -34.46
CA LYS A 560 17.22 -10.62 -35.07
C LYS A 560 16.91 -9.36 -34.27
N LEU A 561 16.87 -9.46 -32.94
CA LEU A 561 16.62 -8.30 -32.07
C LEU A 561 17.76 -7.27 -32.16
N ILE A 562 19.02 -7.70 -32.25
CA ILE A 562 20.18 -6.81 -32.40
C ILE A 562 20.10 -6.05 -33.74
N GLU A 563 19.77 -6.73 -34.84
CA GLU A 563 19.59 -6.13 -36.16
C GLU A 563 18.47 -5.07 -36.14
N GLN A 564 17.31 -5.42 -35.57
CA GLN A 564 16.18 -4.48 -35.43
C GLN A 564 16.50 -3.26 -34.57
N CYS A 565 17.32 -3.42 -33.52
CA CYS A 565 17.78 -2.28 -32.72
C CYS A 565 18.63 -1.31 -33.55
N GLN A 566 19.49 -1.82 -34.44
CA GLN A 566 20.36 -0.99 -35.26
C GLN A 566 19.58 -0.22 -36.35
N GLU A 567 18.54 -0.81 -36.92
CA GLU A 567 17.66 -0.19 -37.92
C GLU A 567 16.78 0.93 -37.33
N SER A 568 16.40 0.83 -36.04
CA SER A 568 15.43 1.72 -35.40
C SER A 568 15.89 3.17 -35.13
N LYS A 569 17.13 3.55 -35.48
CA LYS A 569 17.69 4.89 -35.20
C LYS A 569 17.07 6.04 -36.00
N SER A 570 16.44 5.78 -37.14
CA SER A 570 15.85 6.81 -38.00
C SER A 570 14.37 7.02 -37.67
N ILE A 571 14.06 7.93 -36.75
CA ILE A 571 12.68 8.27 -36.42
C ILE A 571 12.30 9.60 -37.09
N GLU A 572 11.40 9.57 -38.08
CA GLU A 572 10.68 10.75 -38.55
C GLU A 572 9.50 11.03 -37.62
N ILE A 573 9.74 11.78 -36.54
CA ILE A 573 8.65 12.29 -35.71
C ILE A 573 8.02 13.48 -36.45
N SER A 574 6.69 13.45 -36.65
CA SER A 574 5.95 14.62 -37.14
C SER A 574 5.97 15.73 -36.09
N PHE A 575 6.97 16.61 -36.19
CA PHE A 575 7.21 17.73 -35.28
C PHE A 575 5.98 18.65 -35.16
N GLU A 576 5.23 18.80 -36.25
CA GLU A 576 4.03 19.64 -36.32
C GLU A 576 2.89 19.13 -35.44
N LYS A 577 2.70 17.80 -35.37
CA LYS A 577 1.70 17.18 -34.48
C LYS A 577 2.06 17.43 -33.01
N CYS A 578 3.32 17.25 -32.63
CA CYS A 578 3.79 17.51 -31.26
C CYS A 578 3.59 18.97 -30.86
N LYS A 579 3.88 19.90 -31.76
CA LYS A 579 3.68 21.35 -31.55
C LYS A 579 2.21 21.68 -31.27
N LYS A 580 1.28 21.12 -32.05
CA LYS A 580 -0.17 21.34 -31.87
C LYS A 580 -0.68 20.81 -30.53
N HIS A 581 -0.29 19.59 -30.14
CA HIS A 581 -0.70 19.01 -28.86
C HIS A 581 -0.13 19.78 -27.66
N SER A 582 1.15 20.19 -27.75
CA SER A 582 1.80 20.99 -26.70
C SER A 582 1.12 22.34 -26.51
N ALA A 583 0.73 23.00 -27.61
CA ALA A 583 -0.02 24.26 -27.56
C ALA A 583 -1.39 24.09 -26.89
N LYS A 584 -2.14 23.05 -27.26
CA LYS A 584 -3.46 22.75 -26.67
C LYS A 584 -3.36 22.47 -25.17
N LEU A 585 -2.43 21.62 -24.76
CA LEU A 585 -2.20 21.31 -23.33
C LEU A 585 -1.79 22.57 -22.55
N THR A 586 -0.97 23.44 -23.15
CA THR A 586 -0.58 24.71 -22.53
C THR A 586 -1.80 25.61 -22.31
N GLU A 587 -2.70 25.69 -23.29
CA GLU A 587 -3.93 26.48 -23.18
C GLU A 587 -4.84 25.97 -22.05
N GLU A 588 -5.09 24.65 -22.00
CA GLU A 588 -5.91 24.01 -20.95
C GLU A 588 -5.35 24.29 -19.54
N ILE A 589 -4.04 24.11 -19.33
CA ILE A 589 -3.39 24.38 -18.04
C ILE A 589 -3.53 25.87 -17.65
N LEU A 590 -3.34 26.79 -18.59
CA LEU A 590 -3.45 28.22 -18.32
C LEU A 590 -4.88 28.63 -17.94
N VAL A 591 -5.89 28.03 -18.57
CA VAL A 591 -7.30 28.26 -18.22
C VAL A 591 -7.61 27.77 -16.81
N VAL A 592 -7.15 26.58 -16.44
CA VAL A 592 -7.32 26.04 -15.07
C VAL A 592 -6.68 26.95 -14.02
N ILE A 593 -5.43 27.38 -14.25
CA ILE A 593 -4.73 28.32 -13.35
C ILE A 593 -5.49 29.63 -13.23
N GLN A 594 -6.01 30.17 -14.34
CA GLN A 594 -6.79 31.41 -14.34
C GLN A 594 -8.10 31.26 -13.55
N ASN A 595 -8.81 30.16 -13.71
CA ASN A 595 -10.09 29.91 -13.03
C ASN A 595 -9.90 29.79 -11.52
N LEU A 596 -8.90 29.01 -11.08
CA LEU A 596 -8.54 28.90 -9.66
C LEU A 596 -8.10 30.24 -9.08
N PHE A 597 -7.28 31.00 -9.81
CA PHE A 597 -6.87 32.33 -9.37
C PHE A 597 -8.07 33.29 -9.25
N LYS A 598 -9.02 33.27 -10.19
CA LYS A 598 -10.24 34.09 -10.10
C LYS A 598 -11.08 33.74 -8.87
N LYS A 599 -11.18 32.44 -8.52
CA LYS A 599 -11.90 31.98 -7.33
C LYS A 599 -11.33 32.57 -6.04
N TYR A 600 -10.00 32.67 -5.93
CA TYR A 600 -9.32 33.11 -4.71
C TYR A 600 -8.82 34.57 -4.69
N SER A 601 -8.70 35.24 -5.85
CA SER A 601 -8.19 36.62 -5.94
C SER A 601 -9.15 37.69 -5.41
N GLY A 602 -10.44 37.37 -5.24
CA GLY A 602 -11.44 38.23 -4.61
C GLY A 602 -11.55 38.10 -3.08
N VAL A 603 -10.84 37.14 -2.48
CA VAL A 603 -10.84 36.95 -1.03
C VAL A 603 -9.92 38.01 -0.41
N LYS A 604 -10.49 38.93 0.38
CA LYS A 604 -9.69 39.93 1.12
C LYS A 604 -8.65 39.18 1.93
N LYS A 605 -7.35 39.46 1.70
CA LYS A 605 -6.28 39.00 2.57
C LYS A 605 -6.64 39.42 3.98
N VAL A 606 -6.90 38.46 4.87
CA VAL A 606 -6.83 38.72 6.30
C VAL A 606 -5.43 39.27 6.53
N GLU A 607 -5.36 40.49 7.08
CA GLU A 607 -4.09 41.13 7.40
C GLU A 607 -3.23 40.13 8.17
N LYS A 608 -1.93 40.07 7.84
CA LYS A 608 -0.99 39.24 8.59
C LYS A 608 -1.12 39.63 10.06
N ALA A 609 -1.81 38.80 10.84
CA ALA A 609 -1.71 38.83 12.29
C ALA A 609 -0.22 38.62 12.61
N ASN A 610 0.29 39.44 13.52
CA ASN A 610 1.68 39.36 13.98
C ASN A 610 2.01 37.92 14.35
N GLU A 611 3.19 37.44 13.94
CA GLU A 611 3.66 36.05 14.17
C GLU A 611 3.89 35.69 15.65
N ASP A 612 3.46 36.52 16.60
CA ASP A 612 3.77 36.44 18.03
C ASP A 612 2.54 36.28 18.96
N GLU A 613 1.32 36.15 18.44
CA GLU A 613 0.15 35.82 19.26
C GLU A 613 -0.41 34.45 18.87
N ASP A 614 -0.44 33.52 19.84
CA ASP A 614 -1.22 32.27 19.82
C ASP A 614 -2.73 32.61 19.76
N GLU A 615 -3.18 33.29 18.70
CA GLU A 615 -4.59 33.48 18.42
C GLU A 615 -5.19 32.12 18.04
N THR A 616 -5.87 31.52 19.00
CA THR A 616 -6.71 30.33 18.78
C THR A 616 -7.64 30.56 17.58
N VAL A 617 -7.32 29.93 16.44
CA VAL A 617 -8.10 30.04 15.20
C VAL A 617 -9.52 29.53 15.47
N GLU A 618 -10.51 30.42 15.42
CA GLU A 618 -11.88 30.11 15.83
C GLU A 618 -12.58 29.13 14.86
N LEU A 619 -13.30 28.15 15.42
CA LEU A 619 -14.09 27.18 14.67
C LEU A 619 -15.32 27.85 14.03
N ARG A 620 -15.32 27.99 12.70
CA ARG A 620 -16.37 28.64 11.91
C ARG A 620 -17.58 27.75 11.60
N ASP A 621 -18.69 28.37 11.19
CA ASP A 621 -19.87 27.65 10.68
C ASP A 621 -19.56 26.93 9.37
N GLY A 622 -19.97 25.67 9.26
CA GLY A 622 -19.70 24.81 8.10
C GLY A 622 -18.23 24.45 7.91
N ASN A 623 -17.37 24.61 8.93
CA ASN A 623 -15.92 24.42 8.80
C ASN A 623 -15.52 23.09 8.15
N LEU A 624 -16.05 21.96 8.64
CA LEU A 624 -15.73 20.64 8.10
C LEU A 624 -16.45 20.39 6.76
N LYS A 625 -17.77 20.49 6.73
CA LYS A 625 -18.54 20.08 5.56
C LYS A 625 -18.34 21.02 4.37
N THR A 626 -18.56 22.31 4.57
CA THR A 626 -18.64 23.29 3.48
C THR A 626 -17.29 23.91 3.15
N LEU A 627 -16.58 24.41 4.17
CA LEU A 627 -15.32 25.14 3.95
C LEU A 627 -14.13 24.21 3.64
N LEU A 628 -14.12 22.99 4.18
CA LEU A 628 -13.11 21.97 3.91
C LEU A 628 -13.57 21.00 2.82
N VAL A 629 -14.50 20.09 3.12
CA VAL A 629 -14.80 18.94 2.23
C VAL A 629 -15.39 19.39 0.89
N GLU A 630 -16.50 20.13 0.87
CA GLU A 630 -17.16 20.56 -0.37
C GLU A 630 -16.29 21.51 -1.19
N ASN A 631 -15.60 22.46 -0.54
CA ASN A 631 -14.73 23.40 -1.25
C ASN A 631 -13.48 22.72 -1.86
N LEU A 632 -12.86 21.75 -1.15
CA LEU A 632 -11.77 20.94 -1.70
C LEU A 632 -12.25 20.10 -2.89
N THR A 633 -13.41 19.45 -2.78
CA THR A 633 -14.01 18.69 -3.89
C THR A 633 -14.28 19.61 -5.08
N SER A 634 -14.80 20.82 -4.85
CA SER A 634 -15.00 21.82 -5.90
C SER A 634 -13.66 22.22 -6.55
N ASP A 635 -12.63 22.53 -5.77
CA ASP A 635 -11.31 22.88 -6.31
C ASP A 635 -10.71 21.75 -7.15
N VAL A 636 -10.76 20.51 -6.65
CA VAL A 636 -10.28 19.34 -7.39
C VAL A 636 -11.07 19.15 -8.68
N SER A 637 -12.39 19.35 -8.68
CA SER A 637 -13.21 19.22 -9.89
C SER A 637 -12.85 20.25 -10.97
N THR A 638 -12.25 21.40 -10.61
CA THR A 638 -11.75 22.36 -11.60
C THR A 638 -10.45 21.92 -12.28
N LEU A 639 -9.79 20.88 -11.75
CA LEU A 639 -8.59 20.26 -12.31
C LEU A 639 -8.90 19.14 -13.31
N ASP A 640 -10.18 18.79 -13.52
CA ASP A 640 -10.61 17.74 -14.45
C ASP A 640 -10.34 18.23 -15.90
N MET A 641 -9.10 18.03 -16.36
CA MET A 641 -8.57 18.39 -17.68
C MET A 641 -8.74 17.26 -18.69
#